data_AF-U2QXR5-F1
#
_entry.id   AF-U2QXR5-F1
#
_cell.length_a   1.000
_cell.length_b   1.000
_cell.length_c   1.000
_cell.angle_alpha   90.00
_cell.angle_beta   90.00
_cell.angle_gamma   90.00
#
_symmetry.space_group_name_H-M   'P 1'
#
loop_
_entity.id
_entity.type
_entity.pdbx_description
1 polymer ?
#
loop_
_entity_poly.entity_id
_entity_poly.type
_entity_poly.pdbx_seq_one_letter_code
_entity_poly.pdbx_strand_id
1 'polypeptide(L)'
;MATRTTIHQVIEDFRGRGSTAERGTRFEQLMAAWFRLDPTLSSEYDEVQAWPDWSHNEHTHDSGIDLVARNAQTGRWTAIQCKFYDPRYSLQKADIDSFFTASGRAWDSIAFDNRIIISTTDRWSSHAERALENQTVPVQRIGLADIAESPIDWMRHDDVEVRFEPRKAVRHSLRPHQKEAVARIQEGFRTHDRGKWISACGTGKTFTSLRLAEQRCAENGGRLTVLFLAPSISLVSQTLREWMAQSQTLIRPFVVCSDTKASKQAEDIAVHDIPLPTTDAGRLAAQMSGIGRRGRQMVVVFSTYQSIDVVARAQRSSDERFDLILCDEAHRTTGVTLPGAGDESAFVKVHDDSYLPADKRLYMTATPRIYGEEAKRKAEDRSALIASMDDETIFGPELHRLGFGEAVERDLLADYKVMILCVANDAVAGPLQGSLANEEHEITLDDAARIVGCWNGLAKRTTDMDFGPNPAPMRRAVAFAQNIKASKAFARAVPDVVDSLIADRNTPDLEVACHHVDGTMNALARSEQLAWLKAPVPENECRVLSNARCLSEGVDVPALDAVLFLSPRNSLVDVVQSVGRVMRRARGKDYGYIILPVAIDANESPETAMRSNKRFKVVWDVLNALRAHDDRFNAMINSIDLDGSTKGRIGIGVFDAVGTGSDEDAEGAAATRTALVAQAPLFALEMRNAILARIVRNVGERDYWDNWADDVVHIHTNQISRIGAILATARRDGGPPAGRFEEFLEGLRANLNESIGEADAIDMLSQHLITRPVFEALFPAGSFAEHNPVSVSMQTMVDALAGQGLEAETADLAGFYDSVRARAAGITTPKGRQTIIHRLYEDFFKKAFPKQAGSFGVVYTPVEIVDFILRAADEVCRSEFGYGISDEGVHVLDPFTGTGTFIVRLLQSGIIAPADLARKYAHELWANEIMLLAYYIACVNIETTNQAIRQCELGPDEQAPYVPFPGATLADTFQITEDGDRADNSLIPVNNERIEAQLRTPIKVIVGNPPYSAGQSSANDDNANLRYPTLDGRIADSYAARSTATNKNSLYDSYIRAFRWAGDRLGEQGVMAFVSNNGWVDGNTADGIRQCFTDEFSHIWVYNLRGNQRTAGETSRREGGKVFGSGARTGVAVLIAAKDPAASGCRLHYWAVPDYQSREEKLTGIDDARLSTVPWREITPNEAGDWINQRSENFDAFPPIGNKNKNESQPPIFRLFSAGLKTNRDAWCYG
;
A
#
# COMPACT_ATOMS: atom_id res chain seq x y z
N MET A 1 30.18 -46.85 11.62
CA MET A 1 30.03 -45.53 10.96
C MET A 1 29.55 -44.55 12.02
N ALA A 2 30.07 -43.32 12.06
CA ALA A 2 29.64 -42.34 13.05
C ALA A 2 28.38 -41.60 12.55
N THR A 3 27.29 -41.63 13.31
CA THR A 3 26.04 -40.94 12.98
C THR A 3 25.83 -39.75 13.90
N ARG A 4 25.40 -38.61 13.36
CA ARG A 4 25.05 -37.41 14.14
C ARG A 4 23.77 -37.68 14.93
N THR A 5 23.81 -37.44 16.24
CA THR A 5 22.67 -37.64 17.16
C THR A 5 22.41 -36.37 17.98
N THR A 6 21.34 -36.35 18.77
CA THR A 6 21.05 -35.25 19.71
C THR A 6 21.44 -35.64 21.14
N ILE A 7 21.78 -34.67 22.00
CA ILE A 7 22.09 -34.96 23.42
C ILE A 7 20.92 -35.70 24.10
N HIS A 8 19.67 -35.42 23.74
CA HIS A 8 18.52 -36.13 24.28
C HIS A 8 18.57 -37.62 23.96
N GLN A 9 18.98 -37.99 22.75
CA GLN A 9 19.20 -39.40 22.38
C GLN A 9 20.39 -40.01 23.13
N VAL A 10 21.46 -39.25 23.37
CA VAL A 10 22.61 -39.69 24.19
C VAL A 10 22.17 -40.02 25.62
N ILE A 11 21.40 -39.11 26.24
CA ILE A 11 20.91 -39.29 27.62
C ILE A 11 19.91 -40.46 27.70
N GLU A 12 19.01 -40.61 26.73
CA GLU A 12 18.12 -41.79 26.65
C GLU A 12 18.90 -43.11 26.49
N ASP A 13 19.95 -43.14 25.66
CA ASP A 13 20.81 -44.32 25.52
C ASP A 13 21.56 -44.64 26.83
N PHE A 14 21.98 -43.62 27.59
CA PHE A 14 22.57 -43.79 28.93
C PHE A 14 21.54 -44.33 29.92
N ARG A 15 20.27 -43.92 29.84
CA ARG A 15 19.19 -44.44 30.70
C ARG A 15 18.90 -45.92 30.45
N GLY A 16 19.02 -46.37 29.21
CA GLY A 16 18.75 -47.76 28.81
C GLY A 16 19.83 -48.79 29.19
N ARG A 17 20.97 -48.38 29.79
CA ARG A 17 22.15 -49.26 30.01
C ARG A 17 22.76 -49.09 31.40
N GLY A 18 23.31 -50.18 31.95
CA GLY A 18 24.13 -50.17 33.17
C GLY A 18 23.41 -49.85 34.50
N SER A 19 24.18 -49.86 35.59
CA SER A 19 23.77 -49.48 36.95
C SER A 19 23.74 -47.95 37.14
N THR A 20 23.07 -47.45 38.18
CA THR A 20 22.97 -46.00 38.46
C THR A 20 24.35 -45.33 38.60
N ALA A 21 25.32 -46.01 39.20
CA ALA A 21 26.69 -45.51 39.34
C ALA A 21 27.40 -45.40 37.98
N GLU A 22 27.28 -46.41 37.12
CA GLU A 22 27.86 -46.39 35.77
C GLU A 22 27.26 -45.28 34.90
N ARG A 23 25.96 -44.98 35.05
CA ARG A 23 25.29 -43.88 34.37
C ARG A 23 25.83 -42.52 34.80
N GLY A 24 26.04 -42.34 36.11
CA GLY A 24 26.65 -41.14 36.69
C GLY A 24 28.05 -40.89 36.12
N THR A 25 28.93 -41.89 36.19
CA THR A 25 30.32 -41.77 35.68
C THR A 25 30.38 -41.48 34.17
N ARG A 26 29.50 -42.11 33.37
CA ARG A 26 29.43 -41.82 31.92
C ARG A 26 28.96 -40.40 31.64
N PHE A 27 28.03 -39.88 32.44
CA PHE A 27 27.58 -38.49 32.35
C PHE A 27 28.68 -37.51 32.76
N GLU A 28 29.42 -37.77 33.85
CA GLU A 28 30.58 -36.97 34.27
C GLU A 28 31.66 -36.90 33.19
N GLN A 29 32.01 -38.04 32.58
CA GLN A 29 32.99 -38.09 31.48
C GLN A 29 32.52 -37.29 30.25
N LEU A 30 31.23 -37.39 29.92
CA LEU A 30 30.62 -36.60 28.84
C LEU A 30 30.70 -35.10 29.15
N MET A 31 30.42 -34.69 30.39
CA MET A 31 30.48 -33.29 30.81
C MET A 31 31.92 -32.76 30.84
N ALA A 32 32.89 -33.55 31.28
CA ALA A 32 34.30 -33.17 31.22
C ALA A 32 34.79 -32.96 29.77
N ALA A 33 34.34 -33.81 28.83
CA ALA A 33 34.61 -33.63 27.40
C ALA A 33 33.89 -32.39 26.84
N TRP A 34 32.65 -32.17 27.25
CA TRP A 34 31.85 -30.99 26.88
C TRP A 34 32.54 -29.68 27.27
N PHE A 35 33.03 -29.54 28.50
CA PHE A 35 33.75 -28.34 28.95
C PHE A 35 34.98 -28.00 28.08
N ARG A 36 35.70 -29.01 27.59
CA ARG A 36 36.90 -28.83 26.75
C ARG A 36 36.57 -28.43 25.31
N LEU A 37 35.35 -28.72 24.85
CA LEU A 37 34.95 -28.56 23.46
C LEU A 37 34.00 -27.40 23.24
N ASP A 38 33.18 -27.07 24.24
CA ASP A 38 32.23 -25.96 24.17
C ASP A 38 33.01 -24.65 24.02
N PRO A 39 32.76 -23.85 22.98
CA PRO A 39 33.53 -22.63 22.72
C PRO A 39 33.46 -21.61 23.86
N THR A 40 32.36 -21.58 24.63
CA THR A 40 32.20 -20.67 25.76
C THR A 40 33.05 -21.16 26.94
N LEU A 41 32.88 -22.42 27.34
CA LEU A 41 33.57 -22.98 28.51
C LEU A 41 35.08 -23.15 28.28
N SER A 42 35.49 -23.60 27.08
CA SER A 42 36.91 -23.76 26.74
C SER A 42 37.67 -22.44 26.59
N SER A 43 36.95 -21.31 26.45
CA SER A 43 37.57 -19.97 26.50
C SER A 43 37.86 -19.50 27.94
N GLU A 44 37.16 -20.07 28.92
CA GLU A 44 37.29 -19.71 30.33
C GLU A 44 38.17 -20.68 31.11
N TYR A 45 37.98 -21.99 30.91
CA TYR A 45 38.67 -23.04 31.64
C TYR A 45 39.72 -23.70 30.76
N ASP A 46 40.97 -23.72 31.22
CA ASP A 46 42.09 -24.36 30.51
C ASP A 46 42.33 -25.81 30.94
N GLU A 47 41.83 -26.19 32.12
CA GLU A 47 42.00 -27.51 32.70
C GLU A 47 40.71 -27.98 33.37
N VAL A 48 40.31 -29.23 33.08
CA VAL A 48 39.14 -29.88 33.69
C VAL A 48 39.50 -31.32 34.06
N GLN A 49 39.31 -31.67 35.33
CA GLN A 49 39.69 -32.95 35.92
C GLN A 49 38.51 -33.55 36.70
N ALA A 50 38.46 -34.88 36.78
CA ALA A 50 37.54 -35.57 37.69
C ALA A 50 38.04 -35.42 39.14
N TRP A 51 37.12 -35.40 40.10
CA TRP A 51 37.47 -35.25 41.52
C TRP A 51 38.56 -36.24 42.01
N PRO A 52 38.51 -37.54 41.67
CA PRO A 52 39.54 -38.50 42.12
C PRO A 52 40.94 -38.22 41.54
N ASP A 53 41.00 -37.59 40.37
CA ASP A 53 42.24 -37.29 39.65
C ASP A 53 42.85 -35.94 40.06
N TRP A 54 42.12 -35.13 40.81
CA TRP A 54 42.58 -33.81 41.25
C TRP A 54 43.61 -33.92 42.36
N SER A 55 44.82 -33.38 42.14
CA SER A 55 45.95 -33.50 43.07
C SER A 55 45.72 -32.92 44.46
N HIS A 56 44.70 -32.07 44.64
CA HIS A 56 44.37 -31.38 45.89
C HIS A 56 43.18 -32.00 46.64
N ASN A 57 42.70 -33.17 46.22
CA ASN A 57 41.52 -33.82 46.80
C ASN A 57 41.73 -34.51 48.17
N GLU A 58 42.92 -34.38 48.77
CA GLU A 58 43.29 -34.94 50.08
C GLU A 58 43.03 -36.47 50.18
N HIS A 59 43.11 -37.20 49.07
CA HIS A 59 42.81 -38.64 48.95
C HIS A 59 41.36 -39.04 49.31
N THR A 60 40.42 -38.11 49.24
CA THR A 60 39.00 -38.39 49.47
C THR A 60 38.33 -38.99 48.22
N HIS A 61 37.55 -40.07 48.39
CA HIS A 61 36.94 -40.80 47.27
C HIS A 61 35.58 -40.27 46.82
N ASP A 62 34.81 -39.62 47.70
CA ASP A 62 33.55 -38.94 47.35
C ASP A 62 33.23 -37.91 48.43
N SER A 63 33.10 -36.64 48.04
CA SER A 63 32.72 -35.54 48.91
C SER A 63 31.49 -34.76 48.40
N GLY A 64 30.88 -35.21 47.31
CA GLY A 64 29.80 -34.51 46.60
C GLY A 64 30.25 -33.52 45.52
N ILE A 65 31.55 -33.43 45.21
CA ILE A 65 32.09 -32.73 44.02
C ILE A 65 32.51 -33.81 43.00
N ASP A 66 32.07 -33.66 41.74
CA ASP A 66 32.31 -34.67 40.71
C ASP A 66 33.44 -34.26 39.75
N LEU A 67 33.47 -32.99 39.34
CA LEU A 67 34.52 -32.42 38.49
C LEU A 67 35.06 -31.12 39.10
N VAL A 68 36.28 -30.77 38.72
CA VAL A 68 36.89 -29.46 39.01
C VAL A 68 37.46 -28.84 37.74
N ALA A 69 37.33 -27.53 37.61
CA ALA A 69 37.83 -26.79 36.46
C ALA A 69 38.69 -25.59 36.90
N ARG A 70 39.82 -25.37 36.24
CA ARG A 70 40.71 -24.24 36.51
C ARG A 70 40.44 -23.10 35.53
N ASN A 71 40.20 -21.91 36.06
CA ASN A 71 40.04 -20.71 35.24
C ASN A 71 41.41 -20.31 34.66
N ALA A 72 41.47 -20.17 33.33
CA ALA A 72 42.69 -19.96 32.57
C ALA A 72 43.44 -18.65 32.92
N GLN A 73 42.76 -17.68 33.53
CA GLN A 73 43.34 -16.37 33.81
C GLN A 73 43.59 -16.11 35.29
N THR A 74 42.65 -16.49 36.15
CA THR A 74 42.79 -16.26 37.59
C THR A 74 43.61 -17.37 38.24
N GLY A 75 43.74 -18.53 37.58
CA GLY A 75 44.35 -19.74 38.14
C GLY A 75 43.54 -20.35 39.28
N ARG A 76 42.32 -19.84 39.54
CA ARG A 76 41.42 -20.31 40.59
C ARG A 76 40.58 -21.48 40.11
N TRP A 77 40.04 -22.23 41.06
CA TRP A 77 39.31 -23.46 40.79
C TRP A 77 37.80 -23.27 40.99
N THR A 78 37.03 -23.94 40.12
CA THR A 78 35.57 -24.05 40.15
C THR A 78 35.18 -25.49 40.48
N ALA A 79 34.28 -25.66 41.44
CA ALA A 79 33.73 -26.98 41.81
C ALA A 79 32.49 -27.29 40.97
N ILE A 80 32.37 -28.51 40.46
CA ILE A 80 31.29 -28.91 39.55
C ILE A 80 30.62 -30.19 40.06
N GLN A 81 29.29 -30.21 40.07
CA GLN A 81 28.48 -31.38 40.39
C GLN A 81 27.61 -31.79 39.21
N CYS A 82 27.60 -33.07 38.85
CA CYS A 82 26.84 -33.66 37.76
C CYS A 82 25.71 -34.55 38.31
N LYS A 83 24.46 -34.13 38.13
CA LYS A 83 23.26 -34.85 38.58
C LYS A 83 22.54 -35.53 37.42
N PHE A 84 22.68 -36.85 37.34
CA PHE A 84 21.99 -37.68 36.35
C PHE A 84 20.71 -38.30 36.94
N TYR A 85 19.59 -37.60 36.82
CA TYR A 85 18.26 -38.05 37.27
C TYR A 85 17.25 -38.16 36.12
N ASP A 86 16.17 -38.90 36.37
CA ASP A 86 15.01 -38.98 35.46
C ASP A 86 14.34 -37.60 35.32
N PRO A 87 13.83 -37.20 34.13
CA PRO A 87 13.20 -35.89 33.93
C PRO A 87 11.97 -35.67 34.81
N ARG A 88 11.36 -36.75 35.32
CA ARG A 88 10.21 -36.67 36.22
C ARG A 88 10.61 -36.42 37.67
N TYR A 89 11.86 -36.68 38.03
CA TYR A 89 12.37 -36.44 39.38
C TYR A 89 12.63 -34.96 39.61
N SER A 90 12.17 -34.44 40.75
CA SER A 90 12.44 -33.08 41.19
C SER A 90 13.61 -33.07 42.17
N LEU A 91 14.69 -32.37 41.81
CA LEU A 91 15.87 -32.20 42.65
C LEU A 91 15.51 -31.58 44.00
N GLN A 92 15.85 -32.31 45.06
CA GLN A 92 15.63 -31.90 46.44
C GLN A 92 16.87 -31.19 46.98
N LYS A 93 16.70 -30.37 48.02
CA LYS A 93 17.82 -29.72 48.70
C LYS A 93 18.88 -30.74 49.19
N ALA A 94 18.42 -31.90 49.68
CA ALA A 94 19.29 -32.98 50.13
C ALA A 94 20.22 -33.53 49.02
N ASP A 95 19.84 -33.41 47.74
CA ASP A 95 20.65 -33.88 46.61
C ASP A 95 21.92 -33.03 46.40
N ILE A 96 21.92 -31.77 46.87
CA ILE A 96 22.98 -30.77 46.63
C ILE A 96 23.67 -30.29 47.91
N ASP A 97 23.15 -30.65 49.09
CA ASP A 97 23.70 -30.23 50.40
C ASP A 97 25.17 -30.67 50.62
N SER A 98 25.53 -31.88 50.17
CA SER A 98 26.90 -32.39 50.27
C SER A 98 27.87 -31.54 49.43
N PHE A 99 27.48 -31.16 48.22
CA PHE A 99 28.26 -30.30 47.33
C PHE A 99 28.47 -28.92 47.91
N PHE A 100 27.44 -28.28 48.47
CA PHE A 100 27.58 -26.98 49.12
C PHE A 100 28.53 -27.01 50.30
N THR A 101 28.50 -28.11 51.07
CA THR A 101 29.39 -28.31 52.21
C THR A 101 30.83 -28.52 51.75
N ALA A 102 31.06 -29.41 50.79
CA ALA A 102 32.39 -29.71 50.29
C ALA A 102 33.02 -28.57 49.50
N SER A 103 32.26 -27.86 48.66
CA SER A 103 32.74 -26.70 47.91
C SER A 103 32.82 -25.43 48.76
N GLY A 104 32.40 -25.46 50.03
CA GLY A 104 32.50 -24.34 50.98
C GLY A 104 33.77 -24.33 51.82
N ARG A 105 34.51 -25.44 51.84
CA ARG A 105 35.79 -25.56 52.55
C ARG A 105 36.96 -25.35 51.57
N ALA A 106 38.13 -25.01 52.12
CA ALA A 106 39.38 -25.06 51.37
C ALA A 106 39.94 -26.48 51.36
N TRP A 107 40.50 -26.91 50.24
CA TRP A 107 41.13 -28.22 50.02
C TRP A 107 42.59 -28.01 49.66
N ASP A 108 43.53 -28.53 50.45
CA ASP A 108 44.97 -28.24 50.29
C ASP A 108 45.27 -26.73 50.16
N SER A 109 44.63 -25.91 51.01
CA SER A 109 44.69 -24.44 50.99
C SER A 109 44.11 -23.76 49.73
N ILE A 110 43.45 -24.50 48.84
CA ILE A 110 42.74 -23.97 47.67
C ILE A 110 41.25 -23.81 48.00
N ALA A 111 40.75 -22.58 47.87
CA ALA A 111 39.32 -22.29 47.96
C ALA A 111 38.71 -22.16 46.55
N PHE A 112 37.47 -22.64 46.40
CA PHE A 112 36.71 -22.47 45.16
C PHE A 112 36.15 -21.05 45.05
N ASP A 113 36.22 -20.45 43.86
CA ASP A 113 35.67 -19.12 43.59
C ASP A 113 34.35 -19.14 42.81
N ASN A 114 33.95 -20.30 42.31
CA ASN A 114 32.68 -20.53 41.63
C ASN A 114 32.21 -21.99 41.81
N ARG A 115 30.91 -22.23 41.63
CA ARG A 115 30.26 -23.54 41.69
C ARG A 115 29.35 -23.74 40.48
N ILE A 116 29.37 -24.92 39.87
CA ILE A 116 28.49 -25.27 38.75
C ILE A 116 27.74 -26.56 39.07
N ILE A 117 26.42 -26.55 38.92
CA ILE A 117 25.58 -27.75 39.01
C ILE A 117 25.02 -28.06 37.62
N ILE A 118 25.34 -29.23 37.10
CA ILE A 118 24.87 -29.76 35.83
C ILE A 118 23.80 -30.80 36.12
N SER A 119 22.61 -30.67 35.52
CA SER A 119 21.51 -31.60 35.77
C SER A 119 20.82 -32.06 34.49
N THR A 120 20.42 -33.33 34.45
CA THR A 120 19.54 -33.88 33.39
C THR A 120 18.05 -33.69 33.64
N THR A 121 17.68 -33.13 34.80
CA THR A 121 16.32 -32.70 35.15
C THR A 121 16.33 -31.22 35.52
N ASP A 122 15.38 -30.49 34.97
CA ASP A 122 15.22 -29.07 35.25
C ASP A 122 14.11 -28.82 36.28
N ARG A 123 13.53 -29.88 36.85
CA ARG A 123 12.58 -29.80 37.97
C ARG A 123 13.34 -29.68 39.28
N TRP A 124 13.21 -28.53 39.95
CA TRP A 124 13.80 -28.28 41.26
C TRP A 124 12.70 -28.01 42.28
N SER A 125 12.86 -28.52 43.50
CA SER A 125 11.99 -28.15 44.61
C SER A 125 12.20 -26.67 44.98
N SER A 126 11.17 -26.01 45.51
CA SER A 126 11.27 -24.62 45.97
C SER A 126 12.37 -24.41 47.03
N HIS A 127 12.68 -25.44 47.80
CA HIS A 127 13.78 -25.44 48.78
C HIS A 127 15.16 -25.55 48.12
N ALA A 128 15.28 -26.29 47.02
CA ALA A 128 16.52 -26.39 46.25
C ALA A 128 16.79 -25.09 45.46
N GLU A 129 15.76 -24.48 44.85
CA GLU A 129 15.86 -23.17 44.18
C GLU A 129 16.35 -22.09 45.14
N ARG A 130 15.72 -21.98 46.32
CA ARG A 130 16.15 -21.02 47.35
C ARG A 130 17.55 -21.27 47.90
N ALA A 131 18.11 -22.47 47.76
CA ALA A 131 19.47 -22.77 48.23
C ALA A 131 20.54 -22.17 47.30
N LEU A 132 20.21 -21.84 46.04
CA LEU A 132 21.13 -21.24 45.07
C LEU A 132 21.32 -19.73 45.32
N GLU A 133 20.32 -19.07 45.90
CA GLU A 133 20.31 -17.62 46.12
C GLU A 133 21.29 -17.17 47.21
N ASN A 134 21.95 -16.02 47.00
CA ASN A 134 22.81 -15.32 47.98
C ASN A 134 23.94 -16.16 48.61
N GLN A 135 24.51 -17.10 47.85
CA GLN A 135 25.67 -17.89 48.29
C GLN A 135 26.96 -17.06 48.29
N THR A 136 27.83 -17.27 49.29
CA THR A 136 29.14 -16.59 49.39
C THR A 136 30.06 -16.94 48.22
N VAL A 137 30.05 -18.21 47.79
CA VAL A 137 30.65 -18.65 46.54
C VAL A 137 29.53 -18.72 45.51
N PRO A 138 29.61 -17.96 44.40
CA PRO A 138 28.59 -17.96 43.35
C PRO A 138 28.27 -19.36 42.83
N VAL A 139 27.01 -19.59 42.47
CA VAL A 139 26.52 -20.87 41.92
C VAL A 139 25.91 -20.63 40.56
N GLN A 140 26.18 -21.54 39.62
CA GLN A 140 25.61 -21.58 38.28
C GLN A 140 24.89 -22.90 38.05
N ARG A 141 23.83 -22.87 37.24
CA ARG A 141 23.09 -24.05 36.82
C ARG A 141 23.25 -24.25 35.32
N ILE A 142 23.49 -25.49 34.91
CA ILE A 142 23.51 -25.90 33.51
C ILE A 142 22.49 -27.04 33.36
N GLY A 143 21.42 -26.76 32.62
CA GLY A 143 20.38 -27.74 32.33
C GLY A 143 20.69 -28.57 31.09
N LEU A 144 19.84 -29.57 30.83
CA LEU A 144 19.96 -30.38 29.62
C LEU A 144 19.70 -29.55 28.35
N ALA A 145 18.83 -28.54 28.44
CA ALA A 145 18.56 -27.60 27.35
C ALA A 145 19.81 -26.80 26.95
N ASP A 146 20.60 -26.33 27.92
CA ASP A 146 21.84 -25.57 27.65
C ASP A 146 22.88 -26.45 26.94
N ILE A 147 22.98 -27.72 27.34
CA ILE A 147 23.87 -28.69 26.69
C ILE A 147 23.37 -29.02 25.28
N ALA A 148 22.05 -29.13 25.09
CA ALA A 148 21.44 -29.42 23.78
C ALA A 148 21.68 -28.30 22.76
N GLU A 149 21.76 -27.07 23.23
CA GLU A 149 22.02 -25.88 22.41
C GLU A 149 23.52 -25.61 22.17
N SER A 150 24.41 -26.36 22.83
CA SER A 150 25.85 -26.24 22.61
C SER A 150 26.22 -26.59 21.15
N PRO A 151 27.14 -25.85 20.50
CA PRO A 151 27.53 -26.04 19.11
C PRO A 151 28.48 -27.24 18.93
N ILE A 152 28.07 -28.37 19.47
CA ILE A 152 28.78 -29.64 19.48
C ILE A 152 27.96 -30.68 18.76
N ASP A 153 28.62 -31.38 17.84
CA ASP A 153 28.07 -32.55 17.19
C ASP A 153 28.25 -33.76 18.09
N TRP A 154 27.13 -34.31 18.58
CA TRP A 154 27.09 -35.54 19.37
C TRP A 154 27.21 -36.75 18.44
N MET A 155 28.43 -37.16 18.14
CA MET A 155 28.68 -38.26 17.22
C MET A 155 28.53 -39.60 17.93
N ARG A 156 27.58 -40.41 17.47
CA ARG A 156 27.39 -41.78 17.93
C ARG A 156 28.26 -42.72 17.11
N HIS A 157 29.12 -43.47 17.78
CA HIS A 157 29.90 -44.55 17.20
C HIS A 157 29.27 -45.89 17.58
N ASP A 158 28.76 -46.61 16.58
CA ASP A 158 28.31 -47.99 16.73
C ASP A 158 29.51 -48.95 16.61
N ASP A 159 30.31 -49.04 17.68
CA ASP A 159 31.34 -50.08 17.89
C ASP A 159 30.82 -51.14 18.91
N VAL A 160 31.67 -52.06 19.39
CA VAL A 160 31.32 -53.11 20.39
C VAL A 160 30.72 -52.51 21.69
N GLU A 161 31.03 -51.25 21.99
CA GLU A 161 30.32 -50.39 22.94
C GLU A 161 29.87 -49.09 22.24
N VAL A 162 28.66 -48.62 22.53
CA VAL A 162 28.20 -47.30 22.04
C VAL A 162 29.00 -46.21 22.75
N ARG A 163 29.79 -45.47 21.98
CA ARG A 163 30.58 -44.34 22.44
C ARG A 163 30.09 -43.06 21.77
N PHE A 164 30.00 -41.99 22.55
CA PHE A 164 29.65 -40.67 22.06
C PHE A 164 30.89 -39.79 22.08
N GLU A 165 31.26 -39.25 20.92
CA GLU A 165 32.37 -38.33 20.77
C GLU A 165 31.82 -36.93 20.42
N PRO A 166 31.83 -35.98 21.37
CA PRO A 166 31.51 -34.59 21.05
C PRO A 166 32.56 -34.01 20.09
N ARG A 167 32.12 -33.35 19.01
CA ARG A 167 33.00 -32.65 18.05
C ARG A 167 32.55 -31.21 17.83
N LYS A 168 33.47 -30.31 17.49
CA LYS A 168 33.12 -28.92 17.13
C LYS A 168 32.25 -28.90 15.87
N ALA A 169 31.11 -28.23 15.91
CA ALA A 169 30.21 -28.10 14.77
C ALA A 169 30.87 -27.34 13.59
N VAL A 170 30.39 -27.62 12.37
CA VAL A 170 30.84 -26.94 11.14
C VAL A 170 30.37 -25.49 11.15
N ARG A 171 31.31 -24.54 11.03
CA ARG A 171 31.04 -23.09 11.00
C ARG A 171 30.44 -22.65 9.66
N HIS A 172 29.53 -21.67 9.70
CA HIS A 172 28.90 -21.12 8.49
C HIS A 172 29.83 -20.18 7.72
N SER A 173 29.70 -20.17 6.39
CA SER A 173 30.32 -19.18 5.49
C SER A 173 29.35 -18.05 5.16
N LEU A 174 29.86 -16.83 4.98
CA LEU A 174 29.06 -15.68 4.52
C LEU A 174 28.38 -15.95 3.18
N ARG A 175 27.07 -15.67 3.11
CA ARG A 175 26.30 -15.61 1.86
C ARG A 175 26.61 -14.33 1.06
N PRO A 176 26.32 -14.27 -0.25
CA PRO A 176 26.63 -13.11 -1.08
C PRO A 176 26.11 -11.77 -0.53
N HIS A 177 24.84 -11.70 -0.10
CA HIS A 177 24.25 -10.48 0.47
C HIS A 177 24.92 -10.05 1.78
N GLN A 178 25.45 -10.99 2.56
CA GLN A 178 26.15 -10.70 3.80
C GLN A 178 27.56 -10.17 3.53
N LYS A 179 28.26 -10.69 2.50
CA LYS A 179 29.54 -10.14 2.04
C LYS A 179 29.38 -8.70 1.55
N GLU A 180 28.31 -8.45 0.78
CA GLU A 180 27.94 -7.10 0.31
C GLU A 180 27.72 -6.14 1.48
N ALA A 181 26.91 -6.54 2.47
CA ALA A 181 26.64 -5.75 3.66
C ALA A 181 27.92 -5.39 4.42
N VAL A 182 28.80 -6.37 4.68
CA VAL A 182 30.09 -6.15 5.37
C VAL A 182 30.95 -5.15 4.59
N ALA A 183 31.08 -5.31 3.27
CA ALA A 183 31.88 -4.42 2.44
C ALA A 183 31.35 -2.97 2.45
N ARG A 184 30.03 -2.79 2.31
CA ARG A 184 29.38 -1.46 2.33
C ARG A 184 29.51 -0.77 3.68
N ILE A 185 29.31 -1.51 4.78
CA ILE A 185 29.46 -0.98 6.14
C ILE A 185 30.91 -0.56 6.41
N GLN A 186 31.89 -1.37 5.98
CA GLN A 186 33.30 -1.01 6.11
C GLN A 186 33.67 0.25 5.32
N GLU A 187 33.18 0.38 4.08
CA GLU A 187 33.40 1.58 3.27
C GLU A 187 32.79 2.82 3.94
N GLY A 188 31.56 2.71 4.43
CA GLY A 188 30.90 3.78 5.16
C GLY A 188 31.65 4.19 6.43
N PHE A 189 32.22 3.23 7.16
CA PHE A 189 33.04 3.52 8.35
C PHE A 189 34.40 4.16 8.06
N ARG A 190 34.83 4.29 6.79
CA ARG A 190 36.02 5.09 6.43
C ARG A 190 35.74 6.59 6.51
N THR A 191 34.50 7.00 6.24
CA THR A 191 34.09 8.41 6.16
C THR A 191 33.24 8.85 7.35
N HIS A 192 32.59 7.91 8.03
CA HIS A 192 31.70 8.20 9.16
C HIS A 192 32.06 7.35 10.38
N ASP A 193 31.80 7.89 11.57
CA ASP A 193 31.95 7.16 12.84
C ASP A 193 30.67 6.41 13.25
N ARG A 194 29.55 6.77 12.62
CA ARG A 194 28.22 6.21 12.89
C ARG A 194 27.56 5.77 11.59
N GLY A 195 26.70 4.78 11.67
CA GLY A 195 25.83 4.47 10.56
C GLY A 195 24.75 3.45 10.89
N LYS A 196 23.75 3.43 10.01
CA LYS A 196 22.58 2.55 10.10
C LYS A 196 22.75 1.38 9.13
N TRP A 197 22.42 0.18 9.59
CA TRP A 197 22.28 -1.00 8.77
C TRP A 197 20.87 -1.57 8.92
N ILE A 198 20.11 -1.47 7.82
CA ILE A 198 18.71 -1.89 7.78
C ILE A 198 18.65 -3.22 7.02
N SER A 199 18.16 -4.28 7.67
CA SER A 199 18.05 -5.57 6.98
C SER A 199 16.84 -6.35 7.47
N ALA A 200 16.11 -6.94 6.53
CA ALA A 200 14.93 -7.75 6.79
C ALA A 200 15.17 -8.83 7.88
N CYS A 201 14.14 -9.15 8.65
CA CYS A 201 14.22 -10.21 9.66
C CYS A 201 14.49 -11.57 8.98
N GLY A 202 15.40 -12.37 9.55
CA GLY A 202 15.75 -13.70 9.02
C GLY A 202 16.90 -13.75 8.01
N THR A 203 17.49 -12.62 7.61
CA THR A 203 18.63 -12.56 6.66
C THR A 203 20.01 -12.84 7.30
N GLY A 204 20.06 -13.00 8.62
CA GLY A 204 21.27 -13.32 9.39
C GLY A 204 22.05 -12.10 9.89
N LYS A 205 21.36 -11.08 10.42
CA LYS A 205 21.98 -9.86 10.99
C LYS A 205 23.05 -10.18 12.04
N THR A 206 22.70 -10.97 13.04
CA THR A 206 23.56 -11.36 14.17
C THR A 206 24.84 -12.09 13.74
N PHE A 207 24.74 -13.00 12.76
CA PHE A 207 25.90 -13.70 12.21
C PHE A 207 26.79 -12.79 11.37
N THR A 208 26.19 -11.88 10.60
CA THR A 208 26.95 -10.96 9.73
C THR A 208 27.67 -9.88 10.56
N SER A 209 27.09 -9.44 11.70
CA SER A 209 27.76 -8.51 12.61
C SER A 209 28.97 -9.13 13.33
N LEU A 210 28.92 -10.44 13.64
CA LEU A 210 30.11 -11.20 14.08
C LEU A 210 31.22 -11.13 13.02
N ARG A 211 30.89 -11.46 11.76
CA ARG A 211 31.88 -11.48 10.66
C ARG A 211 32.48 -10.09 10.41
N LEU A 212 31.68 -9.03 10.54
CA LEU A 212 32.16 -7.65 10.50
C LEU A 212 33.17 -7.36 11.62
N ALA A 213 32.88 -7.80 12.85
CA ALA A 213 33.77 -7.63 14.00
C ALA A 213 35.08 -8.43 13.82
N GLU A 214 35.01 -9.67 13.34
CA GLU A 214 36.20 -10.48 13.06
C GLU A 214 37.11 -9.85 12.00
N GLN A 215 36.51 -9.31 10.92
CA GLN A 215 37.28 -8.66 9.86
C GLN A 215 37.99 -7.40 10.39
N ARG A 216 37.30 -6.57 11.19
CA ARG A 216 37.92 -5.43 11.88
C ARG A 216 39.00 -5.85 12.87
N CYS A 217 38.80 -6.97 13.58
CA CYS A 217 39.81 -7.51 14.49
C CYS A 217 41.08 -7.93 13.74
N ALA A 218 40.94 -8.54 12.56
CA ALA A 218 42.06 -8.89 11.70
C ALA A 218 42.80 -7.63 11.18
N GLU A 219 42.05 -6.60 10.78
CA GLU A 219 42.60 -5.29 10.36
C GLU A 219 43.34 -4.58 11.50
N ASN A 220 42.86 -4.70 12.75
CA ASN A 220 43.47 -4.14 13.96
C ASN A 220 44.56 -5.05 14.57
N GLY A 221 45.25 -5.85 13.76
CA GLY A 221 46.40 -6.66 14.20
C GLY A 221 46.06 -7.81 15.17
N GLY A 222 44.80 -8.23 15.19
CA GLY A 222 44.28 -9.32 16.02
C GLY A 222 43.74 -8.89 17.39
N ARG A 223 43.41 -7.61 17.59
CA ARG A 223 42.78 -7.07 18.82
C ARG A 223 41.57 -6.21 18.46
N LEU A 224 40.46 -6.40 19.17
CA LEU A 224 39.27 -5.57 19.04
C LEU A 224 38.44 -5.63 20.33
N THR A 225 37.96 -4.49 20.83
CA THR A 225 37.04 -4.39 21.96
C THR A 225 35.66 -3.99 21.44
N VAL A 226 34.69 -4.88 21.58
CA VAL A 226 33.33 -4.73 21.05
C VAL A 226 32.33 -4.64 22.20
N LEU A 227 31.36 -3.74 22.08
CA LEU A 227 30.16 -3.74 22.92
C LEU A 227 28.95 -4.11 22.07
N PHE A 228 28.25 -5.17 22.45
CA PHE A 228 27.00 -5.59 21.83
C PHE A 228 25.84 -5.25 22.77
N LEU A 229 24.94 -4.37 22.33
CA LEU A 229 23.75 -3.95 23.08
C LEU A 229 22.49 -4.56 22.49
N ALA A 230 21.65 -5.10 23.37
CA ALA A 230 20.35 -5.69 23.03
C ALA A 230 19.27 -5.31 24.06
N PRO A 231 17.98 -5.34 23.71
CA PRO A 231 16.90 -4.88 24.59
C PRO A 231 16.50 -5.86 25.70
N SER A 232 16.82 -7.16 25.58
CA SER A 232 16.42 -8.21 26.53
C SER A 232 17.55 -9.19 26.81
N ILE A 233 17.50 -9.84 27.98
CA ILE A 233 18.48 -10.87 28.37
C ILE A 233 18.43 -12.07 27.42
N SER A 234 17.24 -12.45 26.96
CA SER A 234 17.07 -13.55 25.98
C SER A 234 17.86 -13.29 24.69
N LEU A 235 17.80 -12.06 24.15
CA LEU A 235 18.52 -11.71 22.93
C LEU A 235 20.04 -11.62 23.16
N VAL A 236 20.46 -11.13 24.34
CA VAL A 236 21.87 -11.17 24.77
C VAL A 236 22.40 -12.61 24.80
N SER A 237 21.67 -13.51 25.46
CA SER A 237 22.04 -14.93 25.56
C SER A 237 22.08 -15.61 24.19
N GLN A 238 21.07 -15.37 23.35
CA GLN A 238 21.04 -15.89 21.98
C GLN A 238 22.23 -15.40 21.15
N THR A 239 22.54 -14.10 21.21
CA THR A 239 23.66 -13.50 20.48
C THR A 239 24.99 -14.08 20.95
N LEU A 240 25.20 -14.17 22.27
CA LEU A 240 26.40 -14.76 22.86
C LEU A 240 26.63 -16.18 22.32
N ARG A 241 25.61 -17.04 22.41
CA ARG A 241 25.70 -18.43 21.96
C ARG A 241 26.00 -18.53 20.47
N GLU A 242 25.28 -17.77 19.63
CA GLU A 242 25.49 -17.75 18.17
C GLU A 242 26.90 -17.25 17.82
N TRP A 243 27.36 -16.19 18.48
CA TRP A 243 28.71 -15.64 18.26
C TRP A 243 29.79 -16.64 18.64
N MET A 244 29.70 -17.24 19.83
CA MET A 244 30.66 -18.24 20.29
C MET A 244 30.66 -19.50 19.41
N ALA A 245 29.49 -19.92 18.91
CA ALA A 245 29.35 -21.05 18.01
C ALA A 245 30.01 -20.81 16.63
N GLN A 246 29.83 -19.61 16.07
CA GLN A 246 30.22 -19.30 14.69
C GLN A 246 31.58 -18.61 14.56
N SER A 247 32.16 -18.16 15.67
CA SER A 247 33.41 -17.40 15.68
C SER A 247 34.59 -18.20 15.12
N GLN A 248 35.35 -17.58 14.23
CA GLN A 248 36.65 -18.00 13.73
C GLN A 248 37.80 -17.38 14.53
N THR A 249 37.57 -16.25 15.20
CA THR A 249 38.53 -15.57 16.07
C THR A 249 38.34 -16.00 17.52
N LEU A 250 39.40 -16.00 18.32
CA LEU A 250 39.26 -16.23 19.77
C LEU A 250 38.52 -15.04 20.39
N ILE A 251 37.29 -15.29 20.85
CA ILE A 251 36.45 -14.32 21.56
C ILE A 251 36.60 -14.54 23.05
N ARG A 252 36.79 -13.44 23.77
CA ARG A 252 36.63 -13.36 25.20
C ARG A 252 35.29 -12.67 25.51
N PRO A 253 34.24 -13.43 25.86
CA PRO A 253 32.93 -12.85 26.14
C PRO A 253 32.82 -12.35 27.59
N PHE A 254 32.12 -11.24 27.78
CA PHE A 254 31.64 -10.75 29.07
C PHE A 254 30.14 -10.48 28.98
N VAL A 255 29.39 -10.83 30.03
CA VAL A 255 27.93 -10.62 30.05
C VAL A 255 27.57 -9.68 31.19
N VAL A 256 26.91 -8.57 30.85
CA VAL A 256 26.52 -7.52 31.80
C VAL A 256 25.01 -7.34 31.76
N CYS A 257 24.35 -7.89 32.76
CA CYS A 257 22.90 -7.81 32.95
C CYS A 257 22.61 -7.36 34.38
N SER A 258 22.01 -6.18 34.57
CA SER A 258 21.57 -5.70 35.88
C SER A 258 20.25 -6.35 36.27
N ASP A 259 20.28 -7.27 37.23
CA ASP A 259 19.10 -7.62 38.02
C ASP A 259 18.95 -6.59 39.13
N THR A 260 17.84 -5.85 39.15
CA THR A 260 17.21 -5.35 40.39
C THR A 260 15.89 -4.62 40.08
N LYS A 261 14.77 -5.33 40.27
CA LYS A 261 13.52 -4.79 40.86
C LYS A 261 12.72 -3.68 40.14
N ALA A 262 12.94 -3.39 38.85
CA ALA A 262 12.20 -2.32 38.15
C ALA A 262 11.31 -2.79 36.97
N SER A 263 10.68 -3.96 37.04
CA SER A 263 9.32 -4.17 36.49
C SER A 263 8.79 -5.53 36.95
N LYS A 264 7.71 -5.56 37.73
CA LYS A 264 7.04 -6.80 38.14
C LYS A 264 6.33 -7.54 36.97
N GLN A 265 6.68 -7.25 35.72
CA GLN A 265 5.97 -7.77 34.54
C GLN A 265 6.87 -8.00 33.31
N ALA A 266 8.18 -7.75 33.37
CA ALA A 266 9.09 -8.18 32.31
C ALA A 266 9.74 -9.50 32.72
N GLU A 267 9.62 -10.46 31.82
CA GLU A 267 10.33 -11.73 31.74
C GLU A 267 11.79 -11.57 32.14
N ASP A 268 12.36 -12.51 32.89
CA ASP A 268 13.78 -12.83 32.70
C ASP A 268 14.15 -14.21 33.26
N ILE A 269 15.06 -14.83 32.52
CA ILE A 269 15.88 -15.98 32.89
C ILE A 269 16.64 -15.61 34.17
N ALA A 270 16.75 -16.53 35.15
CA ALA A 270 17.46 -16.21 36.39
C ALA A 270 18.95 -15.97 36.08
N VAL A 271 19.61 -15.03 36.78
CA VAL A 271 21.03 -14.71 36.57
C VAL A 271 21.92 -15.97 36.61
N HIS A 272 21.56 -16.96 37.42
CA HIS A 272 22.28 -18.24 37.56
C HIS A 272 22.17 -19.19 36.35
N ASP A 273 21.29 -18.90 35.39
CA ASP A 273 21.11 -19.66 34.14
C ASP A 273 21.93 -19.06 32.96
N ILE A 274 22.74 -18.01 33.21
CA ILE A 274 23.64 -17.39 32.23
C ILE A 274 25.09 -17.75 32.57
N PRO A 275 25.94 -18.12 31.58
CA PRO A 275 27.36 -18.27 31.82
C PRO A 275 28.00 -16.91 32.18
N LEU A 276 28.54 -16.79 33.40
CA LEU A 276 29.40 -15.68 33.85
C LEU A 276 28.82 -14.25 33.83
N PRO A 277 27.61 -14.00 34.36
CA PRO A 277 27.10 -12.64 34.47
C PRO A 277 27.88 -11.84 35.52
N THR A 278 28.15 -10.58 35.21
CA THR A 278 28.62 -9.60 36.21
C THR A 278 27.69 -8.40 36.25
N THR A 279 27.26 -8.03 37.45
CA THR A 279 26.57 -6.77 37.74
C THR A 279 27.53 -5.70 38.29
N ASP A 280 28.78 -6.09 38.55
CA ASP A 280 29.79 -5.26 39.18
C ASP A 280 30.70 -4.61 38.13
N ALA A 281 30.67 -3.27 38.07
CA ALA A 281 31.51 -2.47 37.18
C ALA A 281 33.01 -2.58 37.50
N GLY A 282 33.38 -2.74 38.78
CA GLY A 282 34.77 -2.91 39.20
C GLY A 282 35.33 -4.27 38.76
N ARG A 283 34.52 -5.33 38.84
CA ARG A 283 34.86 -6.66 38.32
C ARG A 283 35.03 -6.62 36.80
N LEU A 284 34.12 -5.96 36.08
CA LEU A 284 34.21 -5.80 34.63
C LEU A 284 35.46 -4.99 34.24
N ALA A 285 35.75 -3.88 34.93
CA ALA A 285 36.93 -3.06 34.68
C ALA A 285 38.23 -3.84 34.90
N ALA A 286 38.35 -4.57 36.01
CA ALA A 286 39.52 -5.41 36.28
C ALA A 286 39.72 -6.51 35.22
N GLN A 287 38.63 -7.08 34.71
CA GLN A 287 38.67 -8.12 33.67
C GLN A 287 38.97 -7.55 32.27
N MET A 288 38.52 -6.33 31.97
CA MET A 288 38.90 -5.59 30.75
C MET A 288 40.39 -5.19 30.78
N SER A 289 40.89 -4.71 31.92
CA SER A 289 42.30 -4.28 32.08
C SER A 289 43.30 -5.42 32.28
N GLY A 290 42.86 -6.60 32.73
CA GLY A 290 43.72 -7.78 32.97
C GLY A 290 44.33 -8.42 31.71
N ILE A 291 44.05 -7.86 30.53
CA ILE A 291 44.60 -8.30 29.26
C ILE A 291 45.96 -7.62 29.09
N GLY A 292 47.05 -8.33 29.38
CA GLY A 292 48.38 -7.83 29.11
C GLY A 292 48.48 -7.33 27.66
N ARG A 293 49.15 -6.19 27.44
CA ARG A 293 49.31 -5.48 26.14
C ARG A 293 49.83 -6.34 24.96
N ARG A 294 50.16 -7.62 25.17
CA ARG A 294 50.67 -8.60 24.18
C ARG A 294 49.64 -9.65 23.73
N GLY A 295 48.43 -9.71 24.32
CA GLY A 295 47.40 -10.69 23.93
C GLY A 295 46.62 -10.27 22.67
N ARG A 296 46.70 -11.05 21.59
CA ARG A 296 45.88 -10.88 20.36
C ARG A 296 44.54 -11.60 20.53
N GLN A 297 43.52 -10.92 21.06
CA GLN A 297 42.17 -11.49 21.19
C GLN A 297 41.08 -10.44 21.00
N MET A 298 39.88 -10.90 20.59
CA MET A 298 38.68 -10.06 20.50
C MET A 298 37.93 -10.11 21.83
N VAL A 299 37.73 -8.96 22.46
CA VAL A 299 36.97 -8.81 23.70
C VAL A 299 35.58 -8.35 23.35
N VAL A 300 34.56 -9.06 23.80
CA VAL A 300 33.16 -8.71 23.49
C VAL A 300 32.37 -8.61 24.78
N VAL A 301 31.86 -7.42 25.08
CA VAL A 301 30.92 -7.17 26.18
C VAL A 301 29.51 -7.26 25.61
N PHE A 302 28.76 -8.29 25.98
CA PHE A 302 27.34 -8.42 25.69
C PHE A 302 26.54 -7.83 26.84
N SER A 303 25.70 -6.85 26.55
CA SER A 303 24.96 -6.13 27.59
C SER A 303 23.55 -5.78 27.17
N THR A 304 22.65 -5.67 28.15
CA THR A 304 21.34 -5.09 27.91
C THR A 304 21.42 -3.55 27.93
N TYR A 305 20.54 -2.86 27.20
CA TYR A 305 20.48 -1.39 27.23
C TYR A 305 20.29 -0.84 28.64
N GLN A 306 19.56 -1.54 29.50
CA GLN A 306 19.31 -1.17 30.90
C GLN A 306 20.60 -1.20 31.74
N SER A 307 21.58 -2.01 31.34
CA SER A 307 22.85 -2.18 32.06
C SER A 307 23.96 -1.25 31.56
N ILE A 308 23.64 -0.31 30.66
CA ILE A 308 24.61 0.60 30.03
C ILE A 308 25.39 1.42 31.07
N ASP A 309 24.79 1.74 32.22
CA ASP A 309 25.42 2.49 33.30
C ASP A 309 26.53 1.67 34.01
N VAL A 310 26.42 0.35 34.03
CA VAL A 310 27.47 -0.55 34.55
C VAL A 310 28.66 -0.57 33.57
N VAL A 311 28.36 -0.69 32.28
CA VAL A 311 29.37 -0.68 31.21
C VAL A 311 30.12 0.65 31.16
N ALA A 312 29.41 1.78 31.19
CA ALA A 312 29.99 3.12 31.16
C ALA A 312 30.87 3.42 32.40
N ARG A 313 30.52 2.88 33.57
CA ARG A 313 31.39 2.97 34.76
C ARG A 313 32.64 2.11 34.61
N ALA A 314 32.50 0.87 34.13
CA ALA A 314 33.64 -0.01 33.93
C ALA A 314 34.62 0.53 32.88
N GLN A 315 34.11 1.15 31.82
CA GLN A 315 34.91 1.82 30.80
C GLN A 315 35.72 2.98 31.40
N ARG A 316 35.09 3.83 32.20
CA ARG A 316 35.76 4.94 32.90
C ARG A 316 36.82 4.47 33.90
N SER A 317 36.59 3.35 34.58
CA SER A 317 37.53 2.79 35.55
C SER A 317 38.69 2.01 34.92
N SER A 318 38.53 1.47 33.71
CA SER A 318 39.55 0.69 33.00
C SER A 318 40.41 1.53 32.03
N ASP A 319 39.96 2.74 31.69
CA ASP A 319 40.58 3.63 30.68
C ASP A 319 40.71 2.99 29.28
N GLU A 320 39.89 1.97 28.98
CA GLU A 320 39.84 1.28 27.69
C GLU A 320 38.60 1.74 26.90
N ARG A 321 38.75 2.05 25.61
CA ARG A 321 37.64 2.46 24.72
C ARG A 321 37.11 1.26 23.92
N PHE A 322 35.86 1.37 23.45
CA PHE A 322 35.29 0.39 22.52
C PHE A 322 35.63 0.77 21.08
N ASP A 323 36.23 -0.15 20.33
CA ASP A 323 36.53 0.04 18.90
C ASP A 323 35.27 -0.06 18.02
N LEU A 324 34.24 -0.75 18.53
CA LEU A 324 32.96 -0.96 17.84
C LEU A 324 31.84 -1.17 18.86
N ILE A 325 30.78 -0.35 18.76
CA ILE A 325 29.51 -0.61 19.43
C ILE A 325 28.49 -1.09 18.40
N LEU A 326 27.86 -2.22 18.67
CA LEU A 326 26.78 -2.80 17.89
C LEU A 326 25.47 -2.61 18.66
N CYS A 327 24.57 -1.82 18.11
CA CYS A 327 23.24 -1.54 18.68
C CYS A 327 22.21 -2.40 17.96
N ASP A 328 21.81 -3.53 18.53
CA ASP A 328 20.76 -4.38 17.97
C ASP A 328 19.36 -3.89 18.37
N GLU A 329 18.39 -4.09 17.49
CA GLU A 329 17.05 -3.51 17.61
C GLU A 329 17.07 -1.99 17.87
N ALA A 330 17.92 -1.28 17.12
CA ALA A 330 18.18 0.15 17.27
C ALA A 330 16.93 1.05 17.17
N HIS A 331 15.82 0.55 16.64
CA HIS A 331 14.55 1.26 16.64
C HIS A 331 14.01 1.54 18.06
N ARG A 332 14.46 0.79 19.07
CA ARG A 332 14.13 1.02 20.50
C ARG A 332 14.97 2.11 21.15
N THR A 333 16.05 2.56 20.51
CA THR A 333 16.87 3.68 21.01
C THR A 333 16.27 5.04 20.64
N THR A 334 15.11 5.04 19.97
CA THR A 334 14.30 6.25 19.75
C THR A 334 13.45 6.58 20.97
N GLY A 335 13.30 7.87 21.30
CA GLY A 335 12.59 8.28 22.51
C GLY A 335 12.42 9.80 22.63
N VAL A 336 11.54 10.20 23.55
CA VAL A 336 11.30 11.59 23.93
C VAL A 336 12.03 11.88 25.24
N THR A 337 13.03 12.76 25.21
CA THR A 337 13.78 13.19 26.40
C THR A 337 13.25 14.55 26.85
N LEU A 338 12.68 14.63 28.06
CA LEU A 338 12.23 15.89 28.66
C LEU A 338 13.38 16.54 29.45
N PRO A 339 13.72 17.82 29.20
CA PRO A 339 14.75 18.52 29.96
C PRO A 339 14.37 18.61 31.44
N GLY A 340 15.21 18.08 32.33
CA GLY A 340 15.02 18.17 33.79
C GLY A 340 14.29 16.98 34.45
N ALA A 341 13.86 15.97 33.71
CA ALA A 341 13.44 14.69 34.29
C ALA A 341 14.69 13.84 34.58
N GLY A 342 15.03 13.65 35.86
CA GLY A 342 16.30 13.07 36.33
C GLY A 342 16.57 11.59 36.01
N ASP A 343 15.91 10.99 35.02
CA ASP A 343 16.23 9.65 34.50
C ASP A 343 16.02 9.66 32.99
N GLU A 344 17.09 9.94 32.23
CA GLU A 344 17.12 9.63 30.81
C GLU A 344 16.89 8.12 30.60
N SER A 345 15.97 7.76 29.71
CA SER A 345 15.75 6.36 29.33
C SER A 345 17.07 5.72 28.92
N ALA A 346 17.42 4.58 29.54
CA ALA A 346 18.68 3.87 29.29
C ALA A 346 18.95 3.57 27.81
N PHE A 347 17.88 3.51 26.99
CA PHE A 347 17.93 3.32 25.54
C PHE A 347 18.51 4.50 24.76
N VAL A 348 18.42 5.74 25.27
CA VAL A 348 18.88 6.95 24.56
C VAL A 348 20.34 7.27 24.90
N LYS A 349 20.82 6.85 26.09
CA LYS A 349 22.19 7.10 26.59
C LYS A 349 23.29 6.56 25.65
N VAL A 350 22.98 5.55 24.82
CA VAL A 350 23.92 4.98 23.85
C VAL A 350 24.37 5.98 22.78
N HIS A 351 23.61 7.05 22.55
CA HIS A 351 23.91 8.05 21.52
C HIS A 351 24.97 9.06 21.95
N ASP A 352 25.19 9.23 23.24
CA ASP A 352 26.10 10.23 23.79
C ASP A 352 27.55 9.70 23.80
N ASP A 353 28.45 10.35 23.05
CA ASP A 353 29.89 10.01 23.04
C ASP A 353 30.59 10.42 24.34
N SER A 354 30.07 11.40 25.07
CA SER A 354 30.60 11.79 26.37
C SER A 354 30.25 10.78 27.46
N TYR A 355 29.11 10.10 27.31
CA TYR A 355 28.64 9.06 28.23
C TYR A 355 29.33 7.72 28.01
N LEU A 356 29.44 7.28 26.75
CA LEU A 356 29.98 5.96 26.37
C LEU A 356 30.92 6.04 25.15
N PRO A 357 32.15 6.58 25.29
CA PRO A 357 33.06 6.78 24.16
C PRO A 357 33.31 5.53 23.30
N ALA A 358 33.26 5.67 21.97
CA ALA A 358 33.61 4.59 21.04
C ALA A 358 34.13 5.13 19.70
N ASP A 359 34.93 4.33 19.00
CA ASP A 359 35.48 4.70 17.70
C ASP A 359 34.45 4.58 16.57
N LYS A 360 33.64 3.51 16.58
CA LYS A 360 32.57 3.29 15.60
C LYS A 360 31.29 2.79 16.26
N ARG A 361 30.13 3.23 15.76
CA ARG A 361 28.80 2.78 16.21
C ARG A 361 27.93 2.34 15.04
N LEU A 362 27.45 1.09 15.08
CA LEU A 362 26.53 0.54 14.09
C LEU A 362 25.14 0.36 14.69
N TYR A 363 24.14 0.99 14.08
CA TYR A 363 22.74 0.84 14.45
C TYR A 363 22.05 -0.16 13.55
N MET A 364 21.70 -1.33 14.08
CA MET A 364 21.14 -2.45 13.33
C MET A 364 19.65 -2.58 13.63
N THR A 365 18.82 -2.65 12.59
CA THR A 365 17.38 -2.87 12.75
C THR A 365 16.76 -3.46 11.48
N ALA A 366 15.59 -4.10 11.60
CA ALA A 366 14.74 -4.37 10.44
C ALA A 366 13.71 -3.26 10.19
N THR A 367 13.31 -2.55 11.25
CA THR A 367 12.18 -1.63 11.26
C THR A 367 12.65 -0.27 11.77
N PRO A 368 13.23 0.59 10.92
CA PRO A 368 13.61 1.93 11.36
C PRO A 368 12.39 2.70 11.85
N ARG A 369 12.51 3.40 12.98
CA ARG A 369 11.41 4.20 13.54
C ARG A 369 11.61 5.67 13.22
N ILE A 370 10.72 6.21 12.40
CA ILE A 370 10.73 7.59 11.88
C ILE A 370 9.45 8.28 12.39
N TYR A 371 9.58 9.49 12.92
CA TYR A 371 8.44 10.31 13.37
C TYR A 371 8.11 11.37 12.32
N GLY A 372 6.83 11.54 12.00
CA GLY A 372 6.37 12.58 11.07
C GLY A 372 6.51 14.00 11.66
N GLU A 373 6.49 15.02 10.79
CA GLU A 373 6.72 16.42 11.18
C GLU A 373 5.77 16.92 12.28
N GLU A 374 4.50 16.49 12.26
CA GLU A 374 3.52 16.91 13.26
C GLU A 374 3.86 16.40 14.68
N ALA A 375 4.47 15.21 14.78
CA ALA A 375 4.93 14.64 16.03
C ALA A 375 6.22 15.31 16.53
N LYS A 376 7.12 15.69 15.61
CA LYS A 376 8.32 16.48 15.90
C LYS A 376 7.95 17.86 16.43
N ARG A 377 7.03 18.57 15.75
CA ARG A 377 6.54 19.90 16.15
C ARG A 377 5.87 19.88 17.53
N LYS A 378 5.02 18.88 17.82
CA LYS A 378 4.38 18.72 19.15
C LYS A 378 5.38 18.47 20.29
N ALA A 379 6.56 17.94 19.99
CA ALA A 379 7.60 17.74 20.99
C ALA A 379 8.48 18.97 21.15
N GLU A 380 8.79 19.69 20.07
CA GLU A 380 9.41 21.02 20.14
C GLU A 380 8.54 22.00 20.94
N ASP A 381 7.22 22.00 20.74
CA ASP A 381 6.25 22.79 21.52
C ASP A 381 6.25 22.44 23.03
N ARG A 382 6.71 21.23 23.39
CA ARG A 382 6.83 20.74 24.78
C ARG A 382 8.27 20.75 25.29
N SER A 383 9.19 21.39 24.55
CA SER A 383 10.63 21.41 24.82
C SER A 383 11.24 20.01 24.99
N ALA A 384 10.72 19.00 24.32
CA ALA A 384 11.16 17.62 24.45
C ALA A 384 11.97 17.19 23.21
N LEU A 385 13.17 16.62 23.42
CA LEU A 385 14.02 16.13 22.33
C LEU A 385 13.50 14.78 21.85
N ILE A 386 13.16 14.65 20.56
CA ILE A 386 12.82 13.36 19.93
C ILE A 386 14.04 12.82 19.19
N ALA A 387 14.55 11.67 19.60
CA ALA A 387 15.50 10.90 18.80
C ALA A 387 14.74 10.07 17.74
N SER A 388 14.90 10.42 16.47
CA SER A 388 14.29 9.74 15.32
C SER A 388 15.39 9.19 14.40
N MET A 389 15.19 8.02 13.78
CA MET A 389 16.25 7.35 13.01
C MET A 389 16.60 8.01 11.66
N ASP A 390 15.83 9.02 11.24
CA ASP A 390 16.14 9.88 10.10
C ASP A 390 17.15 10.99 10.44
N ASP A 391 17.44 11.22 11.73
CA ASP A 391 18.49 12.15 12.16
C ASP A 391 19.89 11.54 11.99
N GLU A 392 20.60 11.97 10.94
CA GLU A 392 21.97 11.52 10.66
C GLU A 392 22.99 12.01 11.68
N THR A 393 22.70 13.05 12.46
CA THR A 393 23.62 13.53 13.50
C THR A 393 23.72 12.55 14.67
N ILE A 394 22.61 11.85 14.98
CA ILE A 394 22.54 10.88 16.07
C ILE A 394 22.90 9.48 15.58
N PHE A 395 22.32 9.04 14.46
CA PHE A 395 22.41 7.65 13.98
C PHE A 395 23.41 7.45 12.83
N GLY A 396 23.90 8.51 12.21
CA GLY A 396 24.69 8.45 10.98
C GLY A 396 23.85 8.13 9.73
N PRO A 397 24.48 8.12 8.55
CA PRO A 397 23.82 7.78 7.29
C PRO A 397 23.47 6.29 7.23
N GLU A 398 22.62 5.93 6.27
CA GLU A 398 22.33 4.53 5.94
C GLU A 398 23.49 3.92 5.16
N LEU A 399 24.27 3.03 5.77
CA LEU A 399 25.44 2.42 5.13
C LEU A 399 25.05 1.27 4.20
N HIS A 400 24.00 0.55 4.55
CA HIS A 400 23.45 -0.54 3.73
C HIS A 400 21.99 -0.83 4.11
N ARG A 401 21.17 -1.12 3.10
CA ARG A 401 19.79 -1.58 3.25
C ARG A 401 19.57 -2.84 2.41
N LEU A 402 18.92 -3.82 3.02
CA LEU A 402 18.34 -4.98 2.36
C LEU A 402 16.87 -5.06 2.77
N GLY A 403 16.00 -4.57 1.88
CA GLY A 403 14.56 -4.48 2.12
C GLY A 403 13.89 -5.85 2.17
N PHE A 404 12.65 -5.89 2.67
CA PHE A 404 11.89 -7.13 2.73
C PHE A 404 11.61 -7.70 1.33
N GLY A 405 11.17 -6.84 0.41
CA GLY A 405 10.84 -7.25 -0.96
C GLY A 405 12.03 -7.78 -1.74
N GLU A 406 13.15 -7.06 -1.65
CA GLU A 406 14.43 -7.45 -2.24
C GLU A 406 14.95 -8.79 -1.68
N ALA A 407 14.78 -9.05 -0.38
CA ALA A 407 15.17 -10.31 0.22
C ALA A 407 14.35 -11.51 -0.30
N VAL A 408 13.07 -11.30 -0.63
CA VAL A 408 12.23 -12.32 -1.26
C VAL A 408 12.63 -12.53 -2.73
N GLU A 409 12.86 -11.45 -3.49
CA GLU A 409 13.29 -11.53 -4.90
C GLU A 409 14.64 -12.21 -5.07
N ARG A 410 15.57 -12.00 -4.12
CA ARG A 410 16.87 -12.69 -4.07
C ARG A 410 16.79 -14.11 -3.46
N ASP A 411 15.58 -14.64 -3.25
CA ASP A 411 15.31 -15.98 -2.70
C ASP A 411 15.93 -16.24 -1.31
N LEU A 412 16.13 -15.17 -0.52
CA LEU A 412 16.66 -15.22 0.85
C LEU A 412 15.56 -15.50 1.87
N LEU A 413 14.33 -15.04 1.60
CA LEU A 413 13.12 -15.25 2.40
C LEU A 413 12.03 -15.89 1.54
N ALA A 414 11.12 -16.64 2.16
CA ALA A 414 9.91 -17.09 1.50
C ALA A 414 8.94 -15.91 1.35
N ASP A 415 8.21 -15.85 0.23
CA ASP A 415 7.17 -14.83 0.05
C ASP A 415 5.98 -15.11 0.98
N TYR A 416 5.03 -14.19 1.09
CA TYR A 416 3.91 -14.32 2.01
C TYR A 416 2.54 -14.11 1.38
N LYS A 417 1.51 -14.67 2.02
CA LYS A 417 0.10 -14.46 1.67
C LYS A 417 -0.70 -14.07 2.92
N VAL A 418 -1.49 -13.02 2.80
CA VAL A 418 -2.39 -12.54 3.86
C VAL A 418 -3.79 -13.10 3.62
N MET A 419 -4.35 -13.76 4.64
CA MET A 419 -5.67 -14.39 4.61
C MET A 419 -6.61 -13.65 5.55
N ILE A 420 -7.56 -12.91 5.00
CA ILE A 420 -8.64 -12.27 5.77
C ILE A 420 -9.85 -13.22 5.70
N LEU A 421 -10.22 -13.79 6.85
CA LEU A 421 -11.25 -14.83 6.92
C LEU A 421 -12.43 -14.32 7.73
N CYS A 422 -13.50 -13.94 7.03
CA CYS A 422 -14.75 -13.48 7.61
C CYS A 422 -15.66 -14.67 7.88
N VAL A 423 -16.06 -14.87 9.13
CA VAL A 423 -16.92 -15.97 9.57
C VAL A 423 -18.19 -15.42 10.19
N ALA A 424 -19.35 -15.83 9.68
CA ALA A 424 -20.64 -15.44 10.22
C ALA A 424 -20.93 -16.16 11.56
N ASN A 425 -21.43 -15.42 12.55
CA ASN A 425 -21.67 -15.93 13.90
C ASN A 425 -22.74 -17.04 13.96
N ASP A 426 -23.73 -17.02 13.06
CA ASP A 426 -24.79 -18.03 12.96
C ASP A 426 -24.31 -19.37 12.38
N ALA A 427 -23.31 -19.33 11.49
CA ALA A 427 -22.62 -20.51 10.95
C ALA A 427 -21.97 -21.38 12.02
N VAL A 428 -21.67 -20.76 13.15
CA VAL A 428 -20.93 -21.33 14.27
C VAL A 428 -21.87 -21.69 15.42
N ALA A 429 -23.03 -21.02 15.52
CA ALA A 429 -23.98 -21.18 16.61
C ALA A 429 -24.67 -22.57 16.64
N GLY A 430 -24.96 -23.15 15.47
CA GLY A 430 -25.61 -24.46 15.35
C GLY A 430 -24.73 -25.64 15.79
N PRO A 431 -23.55 -25.86 15.16
CA PRO A 431 -22.67 -26.98 15.46
C PRO A 431 -22.11 -26.99 16.90
N LEU A 432 -21.99 -25.81 17.53
CA LEU A 432 -21.34 -25.65 18.85
C LEU A 432 -22.30 -25.47 20.01
N GLN A 433 -23.62 -25.65 19.80
CA GLN A 433 -24.64 -25.42 20.82
C GLN A 433 -24.46 -26.30 22.08
N GLY A 434 -23.89 -27.50 21.93
CA GLY A 434 -23.56 -28.39 23.05
C GLY A 434 -22.28 -27.99 23.81
N SER A 435 -21.27 -27.45 23.12
CA SER A 435 -20.00 -27.04 23.73
C SER A 435 -20.06 -25.65 24.39
N LEU A 436 -20.96 -24.79 23.92
CA LEU A 436 -21.24 -23.46 24.50
C LEU A 436 -22.06 -23.53 25.80
N ALA A 437 -22.69 -24.66 26.12
CA ALA A 437 -23.58 -24.85 27.27
C ALA A 437 -22.88 -25.36 28.55
N ASN A 438 -21.57 -25.61 28.53
CA ASN A 438 -20.83 -26.07 29.70
C ASN A 438 -20.57 -24.90 30.69
N GLU A 439 -21.11 -25.00 31.90
CA GLU A 439 -21.15 -23.94 32.93
C GLU A 439 -19.78 -23.50 33.49
N GLU A 440 -18.68 -24.20 33.20
CA GLU A 440 -17.39 -23.87 33.81
C GLU A 440 -16.64 -22.72 33.12
N HIS A 441 -16.86 -22.42 31.83
CA HIS A 441 -16.16 -21.33 31.12
C HIS A 441 -16.94 -20.79 29.89
N GLU A 442 -17.39 -19.52 29.91
CA GLU A 442 -18.05 -18.87 28.78
C GLU A 442 -17.07 -18.53 27.63
N ILE A 443 -17.17 -19.24 26.50
CA ILE A 443 -16.58 -18.84 25.21
C ILE A 443 -17.61 -17.97 24.48
N THR A 444 -17.20 -16.82 23.94
CA THR A 444 -18.11 -15.97 23.16
C THR A 444 -18.29 -16.50 21.73
N LEU A 445 -19.43 -16.23 21.11
CA LEU A 445 -19.68 -16.58 19.69
C LEU A 445 -18.60 -15.99 18.76
N ASP A 446 -18.16 -14.75 19.00
CA ASP A 446 -17.07 -14.12 18.26
C ASP A 446 -15.74 -14.89 18.38
N ASP A 447 -15.43 -15.48 19.54
CA ASP A 447 -14.22 -16.26 19.75
C ASP A 447 -14.30 -17.62 19.04
N ALA A 448 -15.47 -18.27 19.06
CA ALA A 448 -15.73 -19.48 18.30
C ALA A 448 -15.60 -19.24 16.78
N ALA A 449 -16.18 -18.15 16.27
CA ALA A 449 -16.05 -17.76 14.87
C ALA A 449 -14.60 -17.49 14.46
N ARG A 450 -13.80 -16.88 15.35
CA ARG A 450 -12.36 -16.70 15.11
C ARG A 450 -11.60 -18.03 15.05
N ILE A 451 -11.93 -18.99 15.91
CA ILE A 451 -11.32 -20.33 15.90
C ILE A 451 -11.64 -21.06 14.60
N VAL A 452 -12.90 -21.04 14.15
CA VAL A 452 -13.33 -21.59 12.86
C VAL A 452 -12.56 -20.94 11.70
N GLY A 453 -12.43 -19.60 11.73
CA GLY A 453 -11.62 -18.88 10.75
C GLY A 453 -10.16 -19.33 10.75
N CYS A 454 -9.54 -19.48 11.93
CA CYS A 454 -8.17 -19.99 12.06
C CYS A 454 -8.03 -21.39 11.45
N TRP A 455 -8.95 -22.29 11.76
CA TRP A 455 -8.93 -23.66 11.26
C TRP A 455 -9.10 -23.73 9.73
N ASN A 456 -10.07 -22.98 9.16
CA ASN A 456 -10.22 -22.88 7.72
C ASN A 456 -8.97 -22.31 7.03
N GLY A 457 -8.29 -21.35 7.67
CA GLY A 457 -7.02 -20.81 7.18
C GLY A 457 -5.89 -21.85 7.19
N LEU A 458 -5.72 -22.57 8.29
CA LEU A 458 -4.70 -23.63 8.44
C LEU A 458 -4.93 -24.80 7.47
N ALA A 459 -6.20 -25.11 7.20
CA ALA A 459 -6.63 -26.10 6.21
C ALA A 459 -6.62 -25.58 4.76
N LYS A 460 -6.29 -24.29 4.52
CA LYS A 460 -6.29 -23.62 3.21
C LYS A 460 -7.64 -23.68 2.46
N ARG A 461 -8.77 -23.60 3.19
CA ARG A 461 -10.13 -23.67 2.64
C ARG A 461 -10.63 -22.29 2.22
N THR A 462 -10.10 -21.69 1.14
CA THR A 462 -10.64 -20.42 0.61
C THR A 462 -10.74 -20.47 -0.91
N THR A 463 -11.89 -20.07 -1.47
CA THR A 463 -12.11 -20.02 -2.93
C THR A 463 -11.36 -18.89 -3.63
N ASP A 464 -10.93 -17.88 -2.88
CA ASP A 464 -10.32 -16.65 -3.40
C ASP A 464 -8.77 -16.67 -3.45
N MET A 465 -8.13 -17.82 -3.23
CA MET A 465 -6.69 -17.94 -3.38
C MET A 465 -6.27 -19.22 -4.10
N ASP A 466 -5.34 -19.04 -5.02
CA ASP A 466 -4.59 -20.14 -5.61
C ASP A 466 -3.52 -20.61 -4.62
N PHE A 467 -3.66 -21.84 -4.13
CA PHE A 467 -2.69 -22.51 -3.26
C PHE A 467 -1.80 -23.51 -4.02
N GLY A 468 -1.85 -23.49 -5.35
CA GLY A 468 -1.17 -24.44 -6.22
C GLY A 468 -1.97 -25.73 -6.45
N PRO A 469 -1.48 -26.62 -7.33
CA PRO A 469 -2.22 -27.79 -7.82
C PRO A 469 -2.46 -28.88 -6.77
N ASN A 470 -1.85 -28.81 -5.58
CA ASN A 470 -2.05 -29.80 -4.52
C ASN A 470 -1.78 -29.20 -3.11
N PRO A 471 -2.73 -28.46 -2.52
CA PRO A 471 -2.50 -27.71 -1.30
C PRO A 471 -2.52 -28.58 -0.04
N ALA A 472 -1.34 -28.86 0.52
CA ALA A 472 -1.24 -29.52 1.83
C ALA A 472 -1.58 -28.55 2.99
N PRO A 473 -2.24 -29.00 4.07
CA PRO A 473 -2.48 -28.21 5.28
C PRO A 473 -1.20 -27.70 5.94
N MET A 474 -1.33 -26.61 6.69
CA MET A 474 -0.24 -26.04 7.48
C MET A 474 0.05 -26.92 8.70
N ARG A 475 1.32 -27.07 9.09
CA ARG A 475 1.73 -27.97 10.19
C ARG A 475 2.10 -27.23 11.47
N ARG A 476 2.59 -25.98 11.35
CA ARG A 476 3.08 -25.20 12.50
C ARG A 476 2.63 -23.74 12.44
N ALA A 477 1.99 -23.28 13.52
CA ALA A 477 1.58 -21.88 13.64
C ALA A 477 1.77 -21.30 15.05
N VAL A 478 1.84 -19.97 15.12
CA VAL A 478 1.84 -19.22 16.38
C VAL A 478 0.65 -18.27 16.41
N ALA A 479 -0.09 -18.28 17.52
CA ALA A 479 -1.26 -17.43 17.71
C ALA A 479 -1.00 -16.30 18.72
N PHE A 480 -1.31 -15.07 18.33
CA PHE A 480 -1.09 -13.86 19.11
C PHE A 480 -2.40 -13.32 19.68
N ALA A 481 -2.61 -13.49 20.98
CA ALA A 481 -3.77 -12.97 21.71
C ALA A 481 -3.46 -11.64 22.42
N GLN A 482 -4.50 -10.88 22.79
CA GLN A 482 -4.36 -9.58 23.47
C GLN A 482 -3.74 -9.69 24.86
N ASN A 483 -4.11 -10.72 25.62
CA ASN A 483 -3.70 -10.93 27.01
C ASN A 483 -3.62 -12.43 27.34
N ILE A 484 -3.02 -12.75 28.49
CA ILE A 484 -2.78 -14.14 28.93
C ILE A 484 -4.11 -14.92 29.08
N LYS A 485 -5.16 -14.28 29.61
CA LYS A 485 -6.48 -14.92 29.79
C LYS A 485 -7.07 -15.36 28.45
N ALA A 486 -7.08 -14.48 27.45
CA ALA A 486 -7.57 -14.78 26.11
C ALA A 486 -6.72 -15.87 25.43
N SER A 487 -5.40 -15.83 25.62
CA SER A 487 -4.47 -16.84 25.06
C SER A 487 -4.73 -18.24 25.63
N LYS A 488 -4.97 -18.35 26.94
CA LYS A 488 -5.32 -19.61 27.63
C LYS A 488 -6.70 -20.11 27.22
N ALA A 489 -7.68 -19.21 27.10
CA ALA A 489 -9.02 -19.55 26.64
C ALA A 489 -9.00 -20.12 25.21
N PHE A 490 -8.28 -19.46 24.30
CA PHE A 490 -8.10 -19.93 22.93
C PHE A 490 -7.44 -21.32 22.89
N ALA A 491 -6.34 -21.53 23.62
CA ALA A 491 -5.64 -22.82 23.60
C ALA A 491 -6.49 -23.99 24.10
N ARG A 492 -7.39 -23.74 25.07
CA ARG A 492 -8.32 -24.77 25.56
C ARG A 492 -9.48 -25.01 24.60
N ALA A 493 -10.01 -23.96 23.98
CA ALA A 493 -11.19 -24.03 23.13
C ALA A 493 -10.93 -24.64 21.74
N VAL A 494 -9.71 -24.48 21.20
CA VAL A 494 -9.40 -24.92 19.82
C VAL A 494 -9.67 -26.41 19.60
N PRO A 495 -9.18 -27.36 20.43
CA PRO A 495 -9.46 -28.78 20.23
C PRO A 495 -10.96 -29.09 20.23
N ASP A 496 -11.70 -28.59 21.24
CA ASP A 496 -13.14 -28.86 21.38
C ASP A 496 -13.97 -28.35 20.19
N VAL A 497 -13.62 -27.15 19.69
CA VAL A 497 -14.29 -26.56 18.53
C VAL A 497 -13.95 -27.32 17.25
N VAL A 498 -12.68 -27.71 17.06
CA VAL A 498 -12.24 -28.44 15.88
C VAL A 498 -12.84 -29.85 15.86
N ASP A 499 -12.87 -30.57 16.98
CA ASP A 499 -13.47 -31.90 17.08
C ASP A 499 -14.97 -31.88 16.76
N SER A 500 -15.67 -30.82 17.21
CA SER A 500 -17.10 -30.61 16.89
C SER A 500 -17.35 -30.38 15.40
N LEU A 501 -16.38 -29.79 14.68
CA LEU A 501 -16.46 -29.56 13.23
C LEU A 501 -16.06 -30.79 12.41
N ILE A 502 -15.09 -31.59 12.88
CA ILE A 502 -14.64 -32.83 12.22
C ILE A 502 -15.71 -33.92 12.31
N ALA A 503 -16.55 -33.92 13.34
CA ALA A 503 -17.67 -34.85 13.47
C ALA A 503 -18.70 -34.78 12.32
N ASP A 504 -18.68 -33.70 11.54
CA ASP A 504 -19.47 -33.54 10.32
C ASP A 504 -18.72 -34.17 9.11
N ARG A 505 -19.35 -35.17 8.46
CA ARG A 505 -18.70 -36.22 7.64
C ARG A 505 -18.03 -35.78 6.32
N ASN A 506 -17.95 -34.49 6.02
CA ASN A 506 -17.51 -33.96 4.73
C ASN A 506 -16.24 -33.08 4.82
N THR A 507 -15.42 -33.26 5.86
CA THR A 507 -14.30 -32.37 6.17
C THR A 507 -12.95 -33.10 6.25
N PRO A 508 -11.83 -32.52 5.75
CA PRO A 508 -10.52 -33.16 5.85
C PRO A 508 -10.11 -33.37 7.31
N ASP A 509 -9.48 -34.49 7.60
CA ASP A 509 -8.88 -34.81 8.90
C ASP A 509 -7.67 -33.89 9.18
N LEU A 510 -7.90 -32.64 9.57
CA LEU A 510 -6.86 -31.78 10.15
C LEU A 510 -7.10 -31.62 11.65
N GLU A 511 -6.38 -32.41 12.44
CA GLU A 511 -6.34 -32.27 13.88
C GLU A 511 -5.49 -31.05 14.26
N VAL A 512 -5.99 -30.23 15.19
CA VAL A 512 -5.26 -29.04 15.65
C VAL A 512 -5.00 -29.14 17.14
N ALA A 513 -3.74 -29.38 17.49
CA ALA A 513 -3.28 -29.32 18.87
C ALA A 513 -2.85 -27.89 19.21
N CYS A 514 -3.40 -27.30 20.27
CA CYS A 514 -3.05 -25.95 20.71
C CYS A 514 -2.50 -25.94 22.15
N HIS A 515 -1.28 -25.42 22.31
CA HIS A 515 -0.69 -25.15 23.62
C HIS A 515 -0.58 -23.65 23.87
N HIS A 516 -0.28 -23.27 25.11
CA HIS A 516 -0.14 -21.88 25.53
C HIS A 516 1.22 -21.62 26.17
N VAL A 517 1.78 -20.44 25.91
CA VAL A 517 2.97 -19.91 26.59
C VAL A 517 2.77 -18.45 27.00
N ASP A 518 3.20 -18.08 28.21
CA ASP A 518 3.14 -16.70 28.72
C ASP A 518 4.39 -16.34 29.55
N GLY A 519 4.55 -15.06 29.87
CA GLY A 519 5.69 -14.54 30.63
C GLY A 519 5.70 -14.88 32.12
N THR A 520 4.64 -15.51 32.66
CA THR A 520 4.65 -16.05 34.04
C THR A 520 5.28 -17.45 34.11
N MET A 521 5.51 -18.08 32.96
CA MET A 521 6.22 -19.36 32.87
C MET A 521 7.72 -19.14 33.00
N ASN A 522 8.39 -20.02 33.76
CA ASN A 522 9.84 -20.01 33.86
C ASN A 522 10.50 -20.34 32.50
N ALA A 523 11.80 -20.04 32.36
CA ALA A 523 12.54 -20.26 31.11
C ALA A 523 12.47 -21.71 30.62
N LEU A 524 12.46 -22.67 31.55
CA LEU A 524 12.32 -24.08 31.26
C LEU A 524 10.97 -24.41 30.60
N ALA A 525 9.85 -24.06 31.23
CA ALA A 525 8.52 -24.36 30.73
C ALA A 525 8.30 -23.71 29.35
N ARG A 526 8.83 -22.50 29.13
CA ARG A 526 8.82 -21.86 27.81
C ARG A 526 9.63 -22.66 26.78
N SER A 527 10.81 -23.15 27.16
CA SER A 527 11.66 -23.98 26.30
C SER A 527 11.01 -25.32 25.96
N GLU A 528 10.31 -25.95 26.90
CA GLU A 528 9.52 -27.17 26.65
C GLU A 528 8.41 -26.94 25.60
N GLN A 529 7.65 -25.84 25.71
CA GLN A 529 6.61 -25.51 24.73
C GLN A 529 7.20 -25.23 23.33
N LEU A 530 8.35 -24.56 23.27
CA LEU A 530 9.06 -24.34 22.00
C LEU A 530 9.62 -25.63 21.42
N ALA A 531 10.14 -26.53 22.24
CA ALA A 531 10.59 -27.86 21.82
C ALA A 531 9.43 -28.71 21.28
N TRP A 532 8.25 -28.64 21.91
CA TRP A 532 7.03 -29.29 21.42
C TRP A 532 6.62 -28.79 20.03
N LEU A 533 6.71 -27.48 19.78
CA LEU A 533 6.45 -26.89 18.47
C LEU A 533 7.51 -27.27 17.43
N LYS A 534 8.78 -27.43 17.85
CA LYS A 534 9.92 -27.85 17.00
C LYS A 534 9.86 -29.33 16.59
N ALA A 535 9.25 -30.19 17.40
CA ALA A 535 9.24 -31.64 17.17
C ALA A 535 8.60 -32.03 15.81
N PRO A 536 8.92 -33.22 15.26
CA PRO A 536 8.26 -33.75 14.08
C PRO A 536 6.75 -33.85 14.28
N VAL A 537 5.99 -33.43 13.27
CA VAL A 537 4.51 -33.41 13.27
C VAL A 537 4.00 -34.37 12.18
N PRO A 538 3.01 -35.23 12.48
CA PRO A 538 2.31 -36.06 11.48
C PRO A 538 1.72 -35.23 10.33
N GLU A 539 1.38 -35.86 9.20
CA GLU A 539 0.91 -35.13 8.01
C GLU A 539 -0.46 -34.44 8.18
N ASN A 540 -1.29 -34.95 9.09
CA ASN A 540 -2.67 -34.50 9.35
C ASN A 540 -2.84 -33.76 10.68
N GLU A 541 -1.74 -33.37 11.33
CA GLU A 541 -1.75 -32.63 12.60
C GLU A 541 -1.14 -31.24 12.39
N CYS A 542 -1.78 -30.21 12.94
CA CYS A 542 -1.23 -28.86 13.05
C CYS A 542 -0.99 -28.50 14.51
N ARG A 543 0.23 -28.07 14.84
CA ARG A 543 0.59 -27.56 16.17
C ARG A 543 0.54 -26.05 16.21
N VAL A 544 -0.29 -25.52 17.11
CA VAL A 544 -0.45 -24.09 17.35
C VAL A 544 0.06 -23.74 18.74
N LEU A 545 0.95 -22.75 18.83
CA LEU A 545 1.40 -22.21 20.12
C LEU A 545 0.82 -20.81 20.32
N SER A 546 -0.15 -20.68 21.24
CA SER A 546 -0.76 -19.39 21.59
C SER A 546 0.10 -18.62 22.60
N ASN A 547 0.19 -17.30 22.44
CA ASN A 547 0.96 -16.46 23.33
C ASN A 547 0.36 -15.05 23.52
N ALA A 548 0.83 -14.37 24.58
CA ALA A 548 0.56 -12.97 24.83
C ALA A 548 1.86 -12.21 25.16
N ARG A 549 2.46 -11.57 24.14
CA ARG A 549 3.65 -10.70 24.25
C ARG A 549 4.94 -11.39 24.73
N CYS A 550 5.02 -12.73 24.68
CA CYS A 550 6.23 -13.46 25.10
C CYS A 550 7.01 -14.10 23.95
N LEU A 551 6.41 -14.23 22.76
CA LEU A 551 7.09 -14.75 21.56
C LEU A 551 7.41 -13.65 20.52
N SER A 552 7.34 -12.38 20.93
CA SER A 552 7.55 -11.23 20.02
C SER A 552 9.03 -11.00 19.69
N GLU A 553 9.91 -10.88 20.69
CA GLU A 553 11.34 -10.52 20.52
C GLU A 553 12.24 -11.53 21.24
N GLY A 554 13.43 -11.83 20.68
CA GLY A 554 14.49 -12.57 21.40
C GLY A 554 14.29 -14.08 21.64
N VAL A 555 13.25 -14.70 21.08
CA VAL A 555 13.01 -16.15 21.17
C VAL A 555 13.25 -16.83 19.82
N ASP A 556 14.05 -17.89 19.76
CA ASP A 556 14.28 -18.64 18.52
C ASP A 556 13.17 -19.68 18.24
N VAL A 557 12.23 -19.28 17.39
CA VAL A 557 11.10 -20.10 16.94
C VAL A 557 11.50 -20.78 15.61
N PRO A 558 11.18 -22.09 15.42
CA PRO A 558 11.46 -22.77 14.16
C PRO A 558 10.77 -22.08 12.98
N ALA A 559 11.13 -22.44 11.76
CA ALA A 559 10.38 -21.97 10.60
C ALA A 559 8.91 -22.39 10.71
N LEU A 560 8.03 -21.38 10.79
CA LEU A 560 6.58 -21.50 10.93
C LEU A 560 5.91 -21.48 9.57
N ASP A 561 4.78 -22.16 9.41
CA ASP A 561 3.96 -22.04 8.20
C ASP A 561 3.06 -20.81 8.29
N ALA A 562 2.53 -20.51 9.48
CA ALA A 562 1.61 -19.41 9.68
C ALA A 562 1.74 -18.65 11.00
N VAL A 563 1.23 -17.41 11.00
CA VAL A 563 0.96 -16.60 12.19
C VAL A 563 -0.50 -16.18 12.20
N LEU A 564 -1.13 -16.30 13.37
CA LEU A 564 -2.55 -15.99 13.61
C LEU A 564 -2.63 -14.75 14.50
N PHE A 565 -3.27 -13.68 14.02
CA PHE A 565 -3.52 -12.48 14.83
C PHE A 565 -4.97 -12.47 15.31
N LEU A 566 -5.19 -12.83 16.58
CA LEU A 566 -6.52 -12.94 17.17
C LEU A 566 -7.06 -11.61 17.69
N SER A 567 -6.20 -10.60 17.86
CA SER A 567 -6.57 -9.31 18.45
C SER A 567 -5.63 -8.18 17.98
N PRO A 568 -6.06 -6.91 18.07
CA PRO A 568 -5.27 -5.79 17.56
C PRO A 568 -3.98 -5.60 18.36
N ARG A 569 -2.93 -5.11 17.69
CA ARG A 569 -1.62 -4.88 18.30
C ARG A 569 -1.35 -3.37 18.35
N ASN A 570 -0.90 -2.90 19.51
CA ASN A 570 -0.60 -1.48 19.69
C ASN A 570 0.78 -1.08 19.15
N SER A 571 1.62 -2.05 18.77
CA SER A 571 2.99 -1.86 18.29
C SER A 571 3.11 -2.43 16.87
N LEU A 572 3.38 -1.56 15.89
CA LEU A 572 3.65 -1.96 14.50
C LEU A 572 4.91 -2.83 14.40
N VAL A 573 5.93 -2.51 15.19
CA VAL A 573 7.19 -3.26 15.26
C VAL A 573 6.93 -4.73 15.64
N ASP A 574 6.10 -4.98 16.65
CA ASP A 574 5.78 -6.34 17.11
C ASP A 574 5.13 -7.16 15.99
N VAL A 575 4.30 -6.52 15.16
CA VAL A 575 3.64 -7.18 14.02
C VAL A 575 4.68 -7.60 12.98
N VAL A 576 5.59 -6.69 12.60
CA VAL A 576 6.63 -6.97 11.58
C VAL A 576 7.60 -8.04 12.05
N GLN A 577 8.04 -7.97 13.31
CA GLN A 577 8.88 -8.99 13.94
C GLN A 577 8.19 -10.36 13.95
N SER A 578 6.90 -10.39 14.30
CA SER A 578 6.11 -11.64 14.32
C SER A 578 5.94 -12.23 12.93
N VAL A 579 5.67 -11.40 11.94
CA VAL A 579 5.52 -11.78 10.53
C VAL A 579 6.84 -12.28 9.93
N GLY A 580 7.96 -11.60 10.23
CA GLY A 580 9.30 -11.98 9.76
C GLY A 580 9.74 -13.40 10.18
N ARG A 581 9.17 -13.95 11.27
CA ARG A 581 9.40 -15.34 11.70
C ARG A 581 8.81 -16.35 10.72
N VAL A 582 7.66 -16.02 10.14
CA VAL A 582 6.94 -16.84 9.15
C VAL A 582 7.56 -16.73 7.76
N MET A 583 8.49 -15.82 7.52
CA MET A 583 9.14 -15.69 6.22
C MET A 583 10.48 -16.43 6.13
N ARG A 584 10.95 -17.01 7.25
CA ARG A 584 12.13 -17.89 7.25
C ARG A 584 11.89 -19.09 6.32
N ARG A 585 12.87 -19.38 5.45
CA ARG A 585 12.79 -20.52 4.54
C ARG A 585 12.92 -21.85 5.29
N ALA A 586 12.16 -22.83 4.81
CA ALA A 586 12.20 -24.21 5.27
C ALA A 586 12.07 -25.15 4.07
N ARG A 587 12.51 -26.40 4.22
CA ARG A 587 12.34 -27.41 3.17
C ARG A 587 10.85 -27.68 2.93
N GLY A 588 10.39 -27.51 1.69
CA GLY A 588 9.00 -27.73 1.31
C GLY A 588 8.05 -26.55 1.60
N LYS A 589 8.59 -25.36 1.88
CA LYS A 589 7.81 -24.16 2.15
C LYS A 589 7.97 -23.13 1.04
N ASP A 590 6.87 -22.87 0.35
CA ASP A 590 6.80 -21.88 -0.73
C ASP A 590 6.39 -20.49 -0.23
N TYR A 591 5.40 -20.45 0.68
CA TYR A 591 4.85 -19.21 1.23
C TYR A 591 4.74 -19.26 2.76
N GLY A 592 4.88 -18.10 3.37
CA GLY A 592 4.47 -17.83 4.75
C GLY A 592 3.05 -17.24 4.82
N TYR A 593 2.20 -17.74 5.72
CA TYR A 593 0.80 -17.32 5.78
C TYR A 593 0.50 -16.45 7.00
N ILE A 594 -0.25 -15.36 6.77
CA ILE A 594 -0.70 -14.45 7.83
C ILE A 594 -2.22 -14.55 7.89
N ILE A 595 -2.77 -15.14 8.96
CA ILE A 595 -4.19 -15.43 9.08
C ILE A 595 -4.85 -14.41 10.02
N LEU A 596 -5.88 -13.74 9.50
CA LEU A 596 -6.63 -12.66 10.14
C LEU A 596 -8.11 -13.05 10.22
N PRO A 597 -8.54 -13.73 11.29
CA PRO A 597 -9.94 -14.12 11.45
C PRO A 597 -10.80 -12.93 11.93
N VAL A 598 -11.95 -12.73 11.29
CA VAL A 598 -12.90 -11.67 11.63
C VAL A 598 -14.30 -12.26 11.77
N ALA A 599 -14.91 -12.08 12.94
CA ALA A 599 -16.31 -12.45 13.18
C ALA A 599 -17.25 -11.37 12.63
N ILE A 600 -18.28 -11.77 11.89
CA ILE A 600 -19.33 -10.90 11.35
C ILE A 600 -20.72 -11.39 11.79
N ASP A 601 -21.67 -10.47 11.91
CA ASP A 601 -23.06 -10.83 12.20
C ASP A 601 -23.82 -11.07 10.89
N ALA A 602 -24.56 -12.17 10.81
CA ALA A 602 -25.23 -12.60 9.57
C ALA A 602 -26.34 -11.66 9.07
N ASN A 603 -26.91 -10.85 9.98
CA ASN A 603 -27.97 -9.89 9.66
C ASN A 603 -27.45 -8.48 9.32
N GLU A 604 -26.14 -8.24 9.35
CA GLU A 604 -25.55 -6.93 9.02
C GLU A 604 -25.21 -6.83 7.53
N SER A 605 -25.52 -5.68 6.91
CA SER A 605 -25.04 -5.39 5.55
C SER A 605 -23.51 -5.25 5.52
N PRO A 606 -22.82 -5.55 4.41
CA PRO A 606 -21.38 -5.37 4.27
C PRO A 606 -20.93 -3.95 4.66
N GLU A 607 -21.66 -2.90 4.27
CA GLU A 607 -21.29 -1.52 4.63
C GLU A 607 -21.41 -1.27 6.13
N THR A 608 -22.38 -1.91 6.80
CA THR A 608 -22.62 -1.76 8.25
C THR A 608 -21.56 -2.51 9.05
N ALA A 609 -21.25 -3.75 8.67
CA ALA A 609 -20.16 -4.53 9.27
C ALA A 609 -18.81 -3.79 9.18
N MET A 610 -18.56 -3.10 8.05
CA MET A 610 -17.35 -2.28 7.83
C MET A 610 -17.28 -0.99 8.68
N ARG A 611 -18.41 -0.48 9.21
CA ARG A 611 -18.41 0.73 10.07
C ARG A 611 -17.86 0.46 11.47
N SER A 612 -17.91 -0.79 11.93
CA SER A 612 -17.39 -1.17 13.24
C SER A 612 -15.86 -1.21 13.23
N ASN A 613 -15.24 -0.06 13.54
CA ASN A 613 -13.78 0.10 13.53
C ASN A 613 -13.05 -0.82 14.54
N LYS A 614 -13.76 -1.47 15.48
CA LYS A 614 -13.17 -2.39 16.46
C LYS A 614 -12.89 -3.78 15.88
N ARG A 615 -13.79 -4.34 15.04
CA ARG A 615 -13.68 -5.71 14.50
C ARG A 615 -12.53 -5.84 13.48
N PHE A 616 -12.41 -4.85 12.59
CA PHE A 616 -11.41 -4.84 11.52
C PHE A 616 -10.08 -4.16 11.91
N LYS A 617 -9.95 -3.66 13.15
CA LYS A 617 -8.73 -2.98 13.59
C LYS A 617 -7.48 -3.84 13.41
N VAL A 618 -7.58 -5.14 13.71
CA VAL A 618 -6.47 -6.10 13.53
C VAL A 618 -6.00 -6.13 12.09
N VAL A 619 -6.94 -6.16 11.15
CA VAL A 619 -6.66 -6.19 9.72
C VAL A 619 -5.90 -4.93 9.32
N TRP A 620 -6.38 -3.75 9.73
CA TRP A 620 -5.71 -2.49 9.40
C TRP A 620 -4.33 -2.36 10.05
N ASP A 621 -4.17 -2.76 11.31
CA ASP A 621 -2.87 -2.71 12.00
C ASP A 621 -1.84 -3.60 11.28
N VAL A 622 -2.24 -4.80 10.83
CA VAL A 622 -1.35 -5.74 10.13
C VAL A 622 -1.02 -5.30 8.71
N LEU A 623 -2.02 -4.87 7.93
CA LEU A 623 -1.80 -4.41 6.56
C LEU A 623 -0.94 -3.13 6.53
N ASN A 624 -1.15 -2.20 7.47
CA ASN A 624 -0.29 -1.01 7.59
C ASN A 624 1.14 -1.37 7.99
N ALA A 625 1.33 -2.36 8.86
CA ALA A 625 2.66 -2.85 9.22
C ALA A 625 3.37 -3.46 8.01
N LEU A 626 2.68 -4.28 7.20
CA LEU A 626 3.26 -4.83 5.97
C LEU A 626 3.60 -3.73 4.95
N ARG A 627 2.69 -2.76 4.77
CA ARG A 627 2.89 -1.63 3.86
C ARG A 627 4.13 -0.81 4.19
N ALA A 628 4.37 -0.52 5.46
CA ALA A 628 5.52 0.28 5.89
C ALA A 628 6.88 -0.39 5.64
N HIS A 629 6.90 -1.69 5.30
CA HIS A 629 8.14 -2.48 5.23
C HIS A 629 8.31 -3.31 3.94
N ASP A 630 7.27 -3.46 3.11
CA ASP A 630 7.35 -4.09 1.79
C ASP A 630 6.84 -3.11 0.71
N ASP A 631 7.77 -2.50 -0.02
CA ASP A 631 7.49 -1.54 -1.10
C ASP A 631 6.59 -2.16 -2.19
N ARG A 632 6.72 -3.47 -2.44
CA ARG A 632 5.88 -4.20 -3.41
C ARG A 632 4.44 -4.30 -2.92
N PHE A 633 4.25 -4.44 -1.61
CA PHE A 633 2.93 -4.45 -0.98
C PHE A 633 2.32 -3.05 -1.01
N ASN A 634 3.09 -2.00 -0.72
CA ASN A 634 2.65 -0.61 -0.85
C ASN A 634 2.18 -0.31 -2.29
N ALA A 635 2.98 -0.66 -3.29
CA ALA A 635 2.64 -0.52 -4.69
C ALA A 635 1.37 -1.29 -5.08
N MET A 636 1.20 -2.52 -4.56
CA MET A 636 -0.01 -3.31 -4.79
C MET A 636 -1.25 -2.65 -4.17
N ILE A 637 -1.21 -2.22 -2.90
CA ILE A 637 -2.35 -1.55 -2.24
C ILE A 637 -2.78 -0.30 -3.02
N ASN A 638 -1.81 0.48 -3.49
CA ASN A 638 -2.05 1.68 -4.28
C ASN A 638 -2.58 1.38 -5.71
N SER A 639 -2.41 0.15 -6.21
CA SER A 639 -2.94 -0.28 -7.50
C SER A 639 -4.32 -0.95 -7.42
N ILE A 640 -4.75 -1.46 -6.25
CA ILE A 640 -6.06 -2.15 -6.07
C ILE A 640 -7.23 -1.30 -6.58
N ASP A 641 -7.22 0.01 -6.33
CA ASP A 641 -8.28 0.94 -6.75
C ASP A 641 -8.34 1.13 -8.29
N LEU A 642 -7.28 0.73 -8.98
CA LEU A 642 -7.07 0.95 -10.41
C LEU A 642 -7.23 -0.35 -11.20
N ASP A 643 -6.79 -1.49 -10.65
CA ASP A 643 -6.81 -2.82 -11.30
C ASP A 643 -7.81 -3.81 -10.68
N GLY A 644 -8.36 -3.52 -9.49
CA GLY A 644 -9.26 -4.41 -8.75
C GLY A 644 -8.60 -5.69 -8.23
N SER A 645 -7.27 -5.81 -8.30
CA SER A 645 -6.53 -7.05 -8.08
C SER A 645 -5.54 -6.94 -6.92
N THR A 646 -5.53 -7.95 -6.06
CA THR A 646 -4.54 -8.07 -4.96
C THR A 646 -3.27 -8.79 -5.40
N LYS A 647 -3.14 -9.12 -6.70
CA LYS A 647 -2.04 -9.91 -7.29
C LYS A 647 -1.78 -11.23 -6.54
N GLY A 648 -2.84 -11.81 -5.95
CA GLY A 648 -2.79 -13.05 -5.18
C GLY A 648 -2.09 -12.95 -3.82
N ARG A 649 -1.74 -11.75 -3.34
CA ARG A 649 -1.08 -11.53 -2.04
C ARG A 649 -2.04 -11.39 -0.86
N ILE A 650 -3.26 -10.93 -1.12
CA ILE A 650 -4.36 -10.85 -0.14
C ILE A 650 -5.51 -11.72 -0.64
N GLY A 651 -5.86 -12.73 0.15
CA GLY A 651 -7.05 -13.56 -0.03
C GLY A 651 -8.14 -13.17 0.95
N ILE A 652 -9.36 -13.02 0.46
CA ILE A 652 -10.53 -12.72 1.30
C ILE A 652 -11.50 -13.90 1.22
N GLY A 653 -11.62 -14.65 2.31
CA GLY A 653 -12.59 -15.75 2.44
C GLY A 653 -13.79 -15.31 3.27
N VAL A 654 -15.01 -15.61 2.81
CA VAL A 654 -16.25 -15.38 3.56
C VAL A 654 -16.95 -16.73 3.73
N PHE A 655 -17.23 -17.11 4.98
CA PHE A 655 -17.87 -18.38 5.33
C PHE A 655 -19.23 -18.12 5.99
N ASP A 656 -20.27 -18.78 5.49
CA ASP A 656 -21.65 -18.67 5.94
C ASP A 656 -22.21 -20.06 6.37
N ALA A 657 -23.30 -20.06 7.14
CA ALA A 657 -23.93 -21.22 7.78
C ALA A 657 -24.52 -22.24 6.82
N VAL A 658 -24.66 -21.88 5.54
CA VAL A 658 -25.30 -22.73 4.55
C VAL A 658 -24.26 -23.65 3.94
N GLY A 659 -24.02 -24.76 4.64
CA GLY A 659 -23.22 -25.86 4.15
C GLY A 659 -23.68 -26.30 2.75
N THR A 660 -22.69 -26.58 1.92
CA THR A 660 -22.75 -27.50 0.78
C THR A 660 -23.26 -28.86 1.27
N GLY A 661 -24.57 -29.00 1.43
CA GLY A 661 -25.26 -30.23 1.78
C GLY A 661 -26.15 -30.66 0.63
N SER A 662 -25.62 -31.49 -0.26
CA SER A 662 -26.44 -32.35 -1.12
C SER A 662 -26.83 -33.57 -0.28
N ASP A 663 -27.99 -33.52 0.36
CA ASP A 663 -28.70 -34.74 0.76
C ASP A 663 -30.20 -34.53 0.54
N GLU A 664 -30.71 -35.32 -0.40
CA GLU A 664 -32.12 -35.59 -0.62
C GLU A 664 -32.66 -36.27 0.65
N ASP A 665 -33.57 -35.62 1.38
CA ASP A 665 -34.67 -36.24 2.14
C ASP A 665 -35.23 -35.26 3.21
N ALA A 666 -36.05 -34.30 2.78
CA ALA A 666 -37.08 -33.66 3.61
C ALA A 666 -38.05 -32.84 2.74
N GLU A 667 -39.12 -33.47 2.26
CA GLU A 667 -40.23 -32.78 1.58
C GLU A 667 -40.97 -31.86 2.57
N GLY A 668 -40.76 -30.54 2.44
CA GLY A 668 -41.57 -29.56 3.17
C GLY A 668 -41.10 -28.10 3.18
N ALA A 669 -39.84 -27.79 2.85
CA ALA A 669 -39.31 -26.41 2.96
C ALA A 669 -38.40 -25.97 1.78
N ALA A 670 -38.72 -26.38 0.55
CA ALA A 670 -37.86 -26.18 -0.62
C ALA A 670 -37.90 -24.75 -1.23
N ALA A 671 -39.00 -24.00 -1.07
CA ALA A 671 -39.14 -22.70 -1.77
C ALA A 671 -38.32 -21.56 -1.14
N THR A 672 -38.21 -21.49 0.19
CA THR A 672 -37.48 -20.42 0.88
C THR A 672 -35.96 -20.67 0.93
N ARG A 673 -35.54 -21.93 0.92
CA ARG A 673 -34.12 -22.33 1.01
C ARG A 673 -33.37 -22.13 -0.31
N THR A 674 -34.05 -22.30 -1.44
CA THR A 674 -33.48 -22.11 -2.80
C THR A 674 -33.14 -20.63 -3.08
N ALA A 675 -33.87 -19.68 -2.49
CA ALA A 675 -33.58 -18.24 -2.64
C ALA A 675 -32.37 -17.77 -1.80
N LEU A 676 -32.15 -18.37 -0.63
CA LEU A 676 -31.01 -18.06 0.26
C LEU A 676 -29.68 -18.65 -0.27
N VAL A 677 -29.71 -19.86 -0.84
CA VAL A 677 -28.52 -20.51 -1.44
C VAL A 677 -27.98 -19.75 -2.66
N ALA A 678 -28.85 -19.03 -3.40
CA ALA A 678 -28.45 -18.19 -4.52
C ALA A 678 -27.85 -16.82 -4.11
N GLN A 679 -28.04 -16.39 -2.86
CA GLN A 679 -27.59 -15.08 -2.35
C GLN A 679 -26.20 -15.13 -1.69
N ALA A 680 -25.76 -16.29 -1.18
CA ALA A 680 -24.47 -16.46 -0.50
C ALA A 680 -23.24 -16.07 -1.37
N PRO A 681 -23.15 -16.42 -2.67
CA PRO A 681 -22.04 -15.99 -3.53
C PRO A 681 -22.03 -14.47 -3.76
N LEU A 682 -23.22 -13.85 -3.81
CA LEU A 682 -23.38 -12.41 -4.01
C LEU A 682 -22.94 -11.63 -2.77
N PHE A 683 -23.36 -12.06 -1.58
CA PHE A 683 -22.93 -11.48 -0.31
C PHE A 683 -21.41 -11.61 -0.11
N ALA A 684 -20.83 -12.76 -0.45
CA ALA A 684 -19.37 -12.96 -0.38
C ALA A 684 -18.63 -11.99 -1.33
N LEU A 685 -19.15 -11.77 -2.54
CA LEU A 685 -18.58 -10.82 -3.50
C LEU A 685 -18.72 -9.36 -3.05
N GLU A 686 -19.88 -8.99 -2.51
CA GLU A 686 -20.14 -7.66 -1.96
C GLU A 686 -19.24 -7.37 -0.75
N MET A 687 -19.13 -8.33 0.19
CA MET A 687 -18.25 -8.23 1.35
C MET A 687 -16.78 -8.10 0.93
N ARG A 688 -16.34 -8.90 -0.05
CA ARG A 688 -15.00 -8.78 -0.62
C ARG A 688 -14.74 -7.38 -1.17
N ASN A 689 -15.64 -6.87 -2.01
CA ASN A 689 -15.51 -5.56 -2.63
C ASN A 689 -15.50 -4.45 -1.57
N ALA A 690 -16.32 -4.57 -0.53
CA ALA A 690 -16.34 -3.64 0.60
C ALA A 690 -15.02 -3.64 1.38
N ILE A 691 -14.43 -4.82 1.63
CA ILE A 691 -13.13 -4.95 2.28
C ILE A 691 -12.02 -4.35 1.42
N LEU A 692 -11.99 -4.62 0.10
CA LEU A 692 -11.00 -4.04 -0.82
C LEU A 692 -11.08 -2.52 -0.87
N ALA A 693 -12.28 -1.96 -1.01
CA ALA A 693 -12.48 -0.50 -0.99
C ALA A 693 -12.00 0.11 0.34
N ARG A 694 -12.17 -0.61 1.45
CA ARG A 694 -11.72 -0.15 2.77
C ARG A 694 -10.21 -0.30 2.95
N ILE A 695 -9.58 -1.34 2.39
CA ILE A 695 -8.12 -1.49 2.33
C ILE A 695 -7.52 -0.27 1.64
N VAL A 696 -7.98 0.09 0.44
CA VAL A 696 -7.51 1.28 -0.28
C VAL A 696 -7.68 2.53 0.58
N ARG A 697 -8.84 2.73 1.20
CA ARG A 697 -9.14 3.94 1.98
C ARG A 697 -8.35 4.10 3.28
N ASN A 698 -8.07 2.99 3.97
CA ASN A 698 -7.46 2.99 5.31
C ASN A 698 -5.96 2.66 5.31
N VAL A 699 -5.48 1.99 4.27
CA VAL A 699 -4.09 1.50 4.16
C VAL A 699 -3.37 2.15 2.98
N GLY A 700 -4.06 2.57 1.91
CA GLY A 700 -3.44 3.25 0.77
C GLY A 700 -2.82 4.60 1.14
N GLU A 701 -1.80 5.01 0.38
CA GLU A 701 -1.23 6.34 0.49
C GLU A 701 -2.30 7.39 0.13
N ARG A 702 -2.56 8.30 1.09
CA ARG A 702 -3.27 9.54 0.82
C ARG A 702 -2.27 10.58 0.31
N ASP A 703 -1.56 10.24 -0.76
CA ASP A 703 -0.68 11.19 -1.41
C ASP A 703 -1.55 12.03 -2.34
N TYR A 704 -2.05 13.11 -1.76
CA TYR A 704 -2.84 14.12 -2.43
C TYR A 704 -1.91 14.89 -3.38
N TRP A 705 -2.04 14.64 -4.68
CA TRP A 705 -1.51 15.57 -5.70
C TRP A 705 -2.02 17.01 -5.47
N ASP A 706 -3.14 17.18 -4.75
CA ASP A 706 -3.65 18.47 -4.29
C ASP A 706 -2.61 19.30 -3.54
N ASN A 707 -1.71 18.67 -2.77
CA ASN A 707 -0.68 19.40 -2.02
C ASN A 707 0.34 20.05 -2.97
N TRP A 708 0.70 19.35 -4.04
CA TRP A 708 1.60 19.86 -5.08
C TRP A 708 0.94 20.91 -5.97
N ALA A 709 -0.39 20.87 -6.12
CA ALA A 709 -1.10 21.83 -6.94
C ALA A 709 -0.92 23.28 -6.43
N ASP A 710 -0.82 23.48 -5.12
CA ASP A 710 -0.55 24.81 -4.54
C ASP A 710 0.86 25.30 -4.91
N ASP A 711 1.87 24.42 -4.84
CA ASP A 711 3.24 24.74 -5.26
C ASP A 711 3.30 25.07 -6.76
N VAL A 712 2.53 24.37 -7.59
CA VAL A 712 2.47 24.62 -9.03
C VAL A 712 1.86 25.96 -9.37
N VAL A 713 0.86 26.44 -8.62
CA VAL A 713 0.33 27.81 -8.80
C VAL A 713 1.45 28.84 -8.62
N HIS A 714 2.31 28.65 -7.61
CA HIS A 714 3.46 29.51 -7.37
C HIS A 714 4.51 29.40 -8.50
N ILE A 715 4.87 28.19 -8.91
CA ILE A 715 5.83 27.94 -10.00
C ILE A 715 5.34 28.54 -11.32
N HIS A 716 4.07 28.34 -11.66
CA HIS A 716 3.43 28.90 -12.85
C HIS A 716 3.51 30.44 -12.87
N THR A 717 3.19 31.08 -11.74
CA THR A 717 3.27 32.54 -11.59
C THR A 717 4.70 33.06 -11.77
N ASN A 718 5.69 32.34 -11.22
CA ASN A 718 7.10 32.67 -11.36
C ASN A 718 7.58 32.50 -12.81
N GLN A 719 7.19 31.41 -13.48
CA GLN A 719 7.53 31.16 -14.88
C GLN A 719 6.97 32.25 -15.80
N ILE A 720 5.69 32.63 -15.65
CA ILE A 720 5.09 33.72 -16.43
C ILE A 720 5.90 35.01 -16.25
N SER A 721 6.20 35.37 -15.00
CA SER A 721 6.97 36.58 -14.68
C SER A 721 8.37 36.56 -15.30
N ARG A 722 9.02 35.39 -15.26
CA ARG A 722 10.37 35.18 -15.78
C ARG A 722 10.41 35.20 -17.29
N ILE A 723 9.51 34.49 -17.97
CA ILE A 723 9.39 34.51 -19.44
C ILE A 723 9.12 35.94 -19.91
N GLY A 724 8.21 36.67 -19.25
CA GLY A 724 7.97 38.08 -19.55
C GLY A 724 9.22 38.95 -19.41
N ALA A 725 10.02 38.75 -18.36
CA ALA A 725 11.28 39.46 -18.17
C ALA A 725 12.35 39.12 -19.23
N ILE A 726 12.46 37.84 -19.62
CA ILE A 726 13.35 37.37 -20.68
C ILE A 726 12.98 38.06 -22.00
N LEU A 727 11.70 38.06 -22.36
CA LEU A 727 11.20 38.67 -23.59
C LEU A 727 11.39 40.20 -23.59
N ALA A 728 11.11 40.87 -22.47
CA ALA A 728 11.36 42.31 -22.33
C ALA A 728 12.85 42.67 -22.48
N THR A 729 13.74 41.82 -21.99
CA THR A 729 15.20 42.00 -22.13
C THR A 729 15.64 41.73 -23.57
N ALA A 730 15.18 40.63 -24.18
CA ALA A 730 15.46 40.30 -25.57
C ALA A 730 15.00 41.41 -26.53
N ARG A 731 13.83 42.01 -26.31
CA ARG A 731 13.36 43.15 -27.12
C ARG A 731 14.26 44.38 -26.99
N ARG A 732 14.76 44.66 -25.79
CA ARG A 732 15.67 45.78 -25.54
C ARG A 732 17.02 45.59 -26.25
N ASP A 733 17.53 44.38 -26.22
CA ASP A 733 18.87 44.04 -26.69
C ASP A 733 18.89 43.58 -28.17
N GLY A 734 17.72 43.54 -28.84
CA GLY A 734 17.58 43.03 -30.21
C GLY A 734 17.90 41.53 -30.33
N GLY A 735 17.65 40.79 -29.25
CA GLY A 735 17.98 39.37 -29.14
C GLY A 735 17.06 38.46 -29.97
N PRO A 736 17.57 37.34 -30.52
CA PRO A 736 16.78 36.36 -31.28
C PRO A 736 15.48 35.85 -30.62
N PRO A 737 15.39 35.69 -29.27
CA PRO A 737 14.16 35.18 -28.63
C PRO A 737 12.92 36.07 -28.83
N ALA A 738 13.09 37.39 -29.00
CA ALA A 738 11.97 38.31 -29.17
C ALA A 738 11.26 38.11 -30.52
N GLY A 739 12.02 38.04 -31.62
CA GLY A 739 11.47 37.80 -32.95
C GLY A 739 10.81 36.43 -33.08
N ARG A 740 11.43 35.38 -32.50
CA ARG A 740 10.85 34.04 -32.46
C ARG A 740 9.54 33.98 -31.67
N PHE A 741 9.44 34.75 -30.59
CA PHE A 741 8.21 34.82 -29.81
C PHE A 741 7.09 35.57 -30.55
N GLU A 742 7.43 36.59 -31.33
CA GLU A 742 6.44 37.28 -32.18
C GLU A 742 5.89 36.36 -33.27
N GLU A 743 6.75 35.60 -33.96
CA GLU A 743 6.35 34.54 -34.89
C GLU A 743 5.49 33.45 -34.20
N PHE A 744 5.86 33.08 -32.97
CA PHE A 744 5.09 32.14 -32.14
C PHE A 744 3.69 32.68 -31.78
N LEU A 745 3.59 33.94 -31.41
CA LEU A 745 2.31 34.56 -31.09
C LEU A 745 1.41 34.67 -32.34
N GLU A 746 1.97 35.05 -33.48
CA GLU A 746 1.23 35.10 -34.75
C GLU A 746 0.71 33.72 -35.15
N GLY A 747 1.54 32.68 -35.06
CA GLY A 747 1.10 31.32 -35.37
C GLY A 747 0.04 30.78 -34.41
N LEU A 748 0.11 31.10 -33.11
CA LEU A 748 -0.97 30.74 -32.17
C LEU A 748 -2.29 31.45 -32.51
N ARG A 749 -2.24 32.73 -32.90
CA ARG A 749 -3.44 33.47 -33.33
C ARG A 749 -4.09 32.86 -34.56
N ALA A 750 -3.27 32.41 -35.51
CA ALA A 750 -3.77 31.79 -36.73
C ALA A 750 -4.34 30.37 -36.50
N ASN A 751 -3.86 29.63 -35.51
CA ASN A 751 -4.39 28.29 -35.18
C ASN A 751 -5.61 28.34 -34.26
N LEU A 752 -5.69 29.34 -33.36
CA LEU A 752 -6.73 29.45 -32.33
C LEU A 752 -7.70 30.59 -32.64
N ASN A 753 -7.33 31.83 -32.34
CA ASN A 753 -8.08 33.03 -32.71
C ASN A 753 -7.26 34.31 -32.47
N GLU A 754 -7.71 35.42 -33.04
CA GLU A 754 -7.04 36.74 -32.92
C GLU A 754 -7.02 37.29 -31.48
N SER A 755 -7.84 36.77 -30.56
CA SER A 755 -7.92 37.28 -29.19
C SER A 755 -6.73 36.86 -28.32
N ILE A 756 -5.93 35.88 -28.75
CA ILE A 756 -4.75 35.42 -28.04
C ILE A 756 -3.73 36.57 -27.92
N GLY A 757 -3.53 37.02 -26.69
CA GLY A 757 -2.54 38.03 -26.33
C GLY A 757 -1.17 37.44 -26.00
N GLU A 758 -0.20 38.32 -25.79
CA GLU A 758 1.13 37.91 -25.31
C GLU A 758 1.05 37.19 -23.95
N ALA A 759 0.19 37.66 -23.04
CA ALA A 759 0.00 37.02 -21.74
C ALA A 759 -0.52 35.59 -21.88
N ASP A 760 -1.45 35.34 -22.82
CA ASP A 760 -2.00 34.00 -23.06
C ASP A 760 -0.96 33.07 -23.69
N ALA A 761 -0.13 33.57 -24.61
CA ALA A 761 0.95 32.79 -25.20
C ALA A 761 2.03 32.42 -24.15
N ILE A 762 2.38 33.33 -23.24
CA ILE A 762 3.30 33.04 -22.12
C ILE A 762 2.67 32.01 -21.16
N ASP A 763 1.39 32.15 -20.86
CA ASP A 763 0.62 31.23 -20.03
C ASP A 763 0.63 29.81 -20.63
N MET A 764 0.38 29.67 -21.94
CA MET A 764 0.47 28.38 -22.65
C MET A 764 1.87 27.75 -22.59
N LEU A 765 2.94 28.54 -22.72
CA LEU A 765 4.31 28.04 -22.59
C LEU A 765 4.59 27.51 -21.17
N SER A 766 4.11 28.21 -20.14
CA SER A 766 4.26 27.75 -18.76
C SER A 766 3.45 26.47 -18.50
N GLN A 767 2.22 26.39 -19.01
CA GLN A 767 1.43 25.15 -18.94
C GLN A 767 2.18 23.99 -19.61
N HIS A 768 2.75 24.19 -20.80
CA HIS A 768 3.55 23.17 -21.49
C HIS A 768 4.74 22.70 -20.65
N LEU A 769 5.50 23.63 -20.04
CA LEU A 769 6.64 23.32 -19.17
C LEU A 769 6.25 22.45 -17.95
N ILE A 770 5.08 22.68 -17.37
CA ILE A 770 4.58 21.93 -16.22
C ILE A 770 3.99 20.58 -16.63
N THR A 771 3.25 20.55 -17.74
CA THR A 771 2.44 19.39 -18.14
C THR A 771 3.23 18.36 -18.93
N ARG A 772 4.20 18.77 -19.76
CA ARG A 772 5.01 17.85 -20.56
C ARG A 772 5.70 16.78 -19.71
N PRO A 773 6.41 17.10 -18.60
CA PRO A 773 7.04 16.09 -17.76
C PRO A 773 6.04 15.12 -17.10
N VAL A 774 4.81 15.59 -16.83
CA VAL A 774 3.73 14.72 -16.32
C VAL A 774 3.35 13.69 -17.37
N PHE A 775 3.16 14.10 -18.63
CA PHE A 775 2.87 13.17 -19.71
C PHE A 775 4.06 12.24 -20.00
N GLU A 776 5.30 12.72 -19.93
CA GLU A 776 6.50 11.87 -20.02
C GLU A 776 6.64 10.90 -18.84
N ALA A 777 6.11 11.23 -17.66
CA ALA A 777 6.08 10.33 -16.51
C ALA A 777 4.98 9.27 -16.65
N LEU A 778 3.84 9.62 -17.25
CA LEU A 778 2.71 8.73 -17.48
C LEU A 778 2.95 7.71 -18.60
N PHE A 779 3.77 8.06 -19.59
CA PHE A 779 4.02 7.23 -20.78
C PHE A 779 5.51 6.88 -20.91
N PRO A 780 5.85 5.66 -21.36
CA PRO A 780 7.25 5.28 -21.56
C PRO A 780 7.98 6.33 -22.42
N ALA A 781 9.20 6.70 -21.98
CA ALA A 781 10.00 7.77 -22.56
C ALA A 781 10.12 7.62 -24.09
N GLY A 782 9.77 8.70 -24.82
CA GLY A 782 9.91 8.83 -26.28
C GLY A 782 8.63 8.67 -27.12
N SER A 783 7.48 8.35 -26.53
CA SER A 783 6.25 8.10 -27.32
C SER A 783 5.47 9.38 -27.66
N PHE A 784 4.97 10.14 -26.68
CA PHE A 784 4.07 11.27 -26.95
C PHE A 784 4.76 12.59 -27.31
N ALA A 785 5.60 13.12 -26.41
CA ALA A 785 6.13 14.48 -26.52
C ALA A 785 7.01 14.70 -27.76
N GLU A 786 7.64 13.65 -28.27
CA GLU A 786 8.51 13.65 -29.46
C GLU A 786 7.73 13.63 -30.77
N HIS A 787 6.51 13.06 -30.79
CA HIS A 787 5.72 12.87 -32.00
C HIS A 787 4.53 13.82 -32.12
N ASN A 788 4.09 14.43 -31.01
CA ASN A 788 2.96 15.36 -31.04
C ASN A 788 3.39 16.72 -31.64
N PRO A 789 2.74 17.18 -32.74
CA PRO A 789 3.20 18.35 -33.48
C PRO A 789 3.10 19.65 -32.67
N VAL A 790 2.10 19.77 -31.79
CA VAL A 790 1.94 20.93 -30.92
C VAL A 790 3.02 20.94 -29.83
N SER A 791 3.28 19.79 -29.20
CA SER A 791 4.36 19.63 -28.21
C SER A 791 5.72 20.02 -28.77
N VAL A 792 6.02 19.59 -30.01
CA VAL A 792 7.29 19.91 -30.69
C VAL A 792 7.40 21.42 -30.95
N SER A 793 6.34 22.08 -31.44
CA SER A 793 6.35 23.54 -31.66
C SER A 793 6.48 24.33 -30.35
N MET A 794 5.75 23.94 -29.29
CA MET A 794 5.87 24.55 -27.97
C MET A 794 7.29 24.39 -27.41
N GLN A 795 7.88 23.20 -27.56
CA GLN A 795 9.22 22.94 -27.09
C GLN A 795 10.27 23.75 -27.85
N THR A 796 10.09 23.95 -29.16
CA THR A 796 10.98 24.79 -29.97
C THR A 796 11.04 26.22 -29.44
N MET A 797 9.91 26.77 -28.99
CA MET A 797 9.86 28.09 -28.36
C MET A 797 10.50 28.09 -26.97
N VAL A 798 10.25 27.06 -26.15
CA VAL A 798 10.90 26.89 -24.84
C VAL A 798 12.42 26.81 -24.98
N ASP A 799 12.92 26.04 -25.95
CA ASP A 799 14.35 25.89 -26.21
C ASP A 799 14.99 27.20 -26.70
N ALA A 800 14.23 28.04 -27.43
CA ALA A 800 14.67 29.39 -27.78
C ALA A 800 14.81 30.32 -26.56
N LEU A 801 14.16 29.99 -25.44
CA LEU A 801 14.29 30.66 -24.15
C LEU A 801 15.31 29.96 -23.21
N ALA A 802 15.84 28.80 -23.59
CA ALA A 802 16.72 27.98 -22.76
C ALA A 802 18.09 28.66 -22.51
N GLY A 803 18.73 28.30 -21.39
CA GLY A 803 19.98 28.91 -20.92
C GLY A 803 19.82 30.17 -20.07
N GLN A 804 18.58 30.65 -19.84
CA GLN A 804 18.26 31.76 -18.92
C GLN A 804 17.66 31.29 -17.58
N GLY A 805 17.85 30.01 -17.24
CA GLY A 805 17.55 29.40 -15.94
C GLY A 805 16.07 29.06 -15.67
N LEU A 806 15.24 28.93 -16.71
CA LEU A 806 13.83 28.50 -16.58
C LEU A 806 13.66 27.14 -15.86
N GLU A 807 14.65 26.25 -15.99
CA GLU A 807 14.66 24.91 -15.39
C GLU A 807 14.76 24.92 -13.85
N ALA A 808 15.26 26.01 -13.26
CA ALA A 808 15.40 26.11 -11.82
C ALA A 808 14.05 26.11 -11.08
N GLU A 809 13.00 26.67 -11.70
CA GLU A 809 11.66 26.74 -11.10
C GLU A 809 10.93 25.38 -11.13
N THR A 810 11.34 24.46 -12.02
CA THR A 810 10.72 23.13 -12.16
C THR A 810 11.44 22.05 -11.35
N ALA A 811 12.61 22.35 -10.77
CA ALA A 811 13.41 21.37 -10.03
C ALA A 811 12.68 20.81 -8.80
N ASP A 812 11.90 21.65 -8.12
CA ASP A 812 11.12 21.26 -6.94
C ASP A 812 10.00 20.27 -7.28
N LEU A 813 9.58 20.18 -8.54
CA LEU A 813 8.56 19.23 -9.01
C LEU A 813 9.12 17.84 -9.35
N ALA A 814 10.42 17.61 -9.21
CA ALA A 814 11.03 16.30 -9.50
C ALA A 814 10.37 15.16 -8.69
N GLY A 815 10.11 15.40 -7.40
CA GLY A 815 9.43 14.42 -6.53
C GLY A 815 7.98 14.13 -6.96
N PHE A 816 7.27 15.14 -7.47
CA PHE A 816 5.94 14.95 -8.05
C PHE A 816 5.98 14.10 -9.32
N TYR A 817 6.91 14.37 -10.24
CA TYR A 817 7.05 13.58 -11.47
C TYR A 817 7.45 12.14 -11.19
N ASP A 818 8.32 11.89 -10.22
CA ASP A 818 8.69 10.54 -9.79
C ASP A 818 7.51 9.79 -9.17
N SER A 819 6.65 10.49 -8.42
CA SER A 819 5.38 9.92 -7.90
C SER A 819 4.43 9.50 -9.03
N VAL A 820 4.23 10.36 -10.04
CA VAL A 820 3.40 10.05 -11.21
C VAL A 820 3.98 8.84 -11.96
N ARG A 821 5.30 8.80 -12.17
CA ARG A 821 5.98 7.69 -12.85
C ARG A 821 5.85 6.38 -12.09
N ALA A 822 6.04 6.40 -10.77
CA ALA A 822 5.89 5.21 -9.93
C ALA A 822 4.46 4.65 -10.00
N ARG A 823 3.45 5.52 -10.02
CA ARG A 823 2.04 5.12 -10.12
C ARG A 823 1.70 4.58 -11.51
N ALA A 824 2.24 5.17 -12.58
CA ALA A 824 2.02 4.73 -13.96
C ALA A 824 2.73 3.41 -14.28
N ALA A 825 3.94 3.19 -13.75
CA ALA A 825 4.76 2.00 -14.00
C ALA A 825 4.07 0.69 -13.56
N GLY A 826 3.22 0.76 -12.53
CA GLY A 826 2.47 -0.39 -12.02
C GLY A 826 1.22 -0.76 -12.83
N ILE A 827 0.81 0.04 -13.81
CA ILE A 827 -0.49 -0.08 -14.48
C ILE A 827 -0.35 -0.52 -15.92
N THR A 828 -0.86 -1.71 -16.17
CA THR A 828 -0.89 -2.35 -17.49
C THR A 828 -2.25 -2.25 -18.17
N THR A 829 -3.31 -1.84 -17.46
CA THR A 829 -4.68 -1.77 -18.01
C THR A 829 -5.03 -0.38 -18.55
N PRO A 830 -5.71 -0.27 -19.71
CA PRO A 830 -6.16 1.02 -20.25
C PRO A 830 -7.08 1.78 -19.30
N LYS A 831 -8.00 1.05 -18.63
CA LYS A 831 -8.93 1.62 -17.65
C LYS A 831 -8.19 2.24 -16.45
N GLY A 832 -7.17 1.55 -15.91
CA GLY A 832 -6.37 2.08 -14.80
C GLY A 832 -5.61 3.35 -15.16
N ARG A 833 -5.08 3.43 -16.39
CA ARG A 833 -4.40 4.64 -16.89
C ARG A 833 -5.35 5.82 -17.06
N GLN A 834 -6.54 5.59 -17.61
CA GLN A 834 -7.58 6.63 -17.71
C GLN A 834 -8.00 7.15 -16.33
N THR A 835 -8.13 6.27 -15.34
CA THR A 835 -8.44 6.67 -13.96
C THR A 835 -7.35 7.55 -13.35
N ILE A 836 -6.07 7.27 -13.63
CA ILE A 836 -4.96 8.15 -13.22
C ILE A 836 -5.09 9.52 -13.87
N ILE A 837 -5.32 9.58 -15.18
CA ILE A 837 -5.41 10.85 -15.91
C ILE A 837 -6.60 11.66 -15.42
N HIS A 838 -7.74 11.01 -15.17
CA HIS A 838 -8.92 11.66 -14.58
C HIS A 838 -8.61 12.25 -13.20
N ARG A 839 -7.88 11.52 -12.34
CA ARG A 839 -7.45 12.05 -11.04
C ARG A 839 -6.47 13.20 -11.18
N LEU A 840 -5.47 13.10 -12.06
CA LEU A 840 -4.56 14.21 -12.34
C LEU A 840 -5.32 15.46 -12.82
N TYR A 841 -6.36 15.27 -13.63
CA TYR A 841 -7.20 16.38 -14.07
C TYR A 841 -7.98 17.03 -12.92
N GLU A 842 -8.76 16.25 -12.16
CA GLU A 842 -9.62 16.79 -11.09
C GLU A 842 -8.83 17.30 -9.88
N ASP A 843 -7.79 16.57 -9.47
CA ASP A 843 -7.10 16.78 -8.19
C ASP A 843 -5.91 17.75 -8.35
N PHE A 844 -5.25 17.74 -9.52
CA PHE A 844 -4.05 18.55 -9.78
C PHE A 844 -4.30 19.70 -10.77
N PHE A 845 -4.67 19.41 -12.03
CA PHE A 845 -4.75 20.46 -13.07
C PHE A 845 -5.83 21.50 -12.82
N LYS A 846 -7.02 21.06 -12.38
CA LYS A 846 -8.13 21.95 -12.05
C LYS A 846 -7.79 22.92 -10.92
N LYS A 847 -6.95 22.48 -9.98
CA LYS A 847 -6.48 23.29 -8.84
C LYS A 847 -5.29 24.18 -9.24
N ALA A 848 -4.36 23.66 -10.04
CA ALA A 848 -3.18 24.37 -10.53
C ALA A 848 -3.51 25.50 -11.53
N PHE A 849 -4.53 25.31 -12.36
CA PHE A 849 -4.92 26.24 -13.44
C PHE A 849 -6.41 26.64 -13.34
N PRO A 850 -6.82 27.33 -12.26
CA PRO A 850 -8.23 27.58 -11.95
C PRO A 850 -8.91 28.53 -12.96
N LYS A 851 -8.17 29.48 -13.54
CA LYS A 851 -8.69 30.40 -14.56
C LYS A 851 -9.11 29.62 -15.81
N GLN A 852 -8.26 28.72 -16.27
CA GLN A 852 -8.45 27.88 -17.45
C GLN A 852 -9.53 26.81 -17.21
N ALA A 853 -9.55 26.19 -16.02
CA ALA A 853 -10.60 25.24 -15.64
C ALA A 853 -11.99 25.90 -15.55
N GLY A 854 -12.06 27.14 -15.07
CA GLY A 854 -13.29 27.92 -14.96
C GLY A 854 -13.79 28.54 -16.27
N SER A 855 -12.90 28.89 -17.21
CA SER A 855 -13.27 29.63 -18.42
C SER A 855 -13.86 28.77 -19.55
N PHE A 856 -13.55 27.47 -19.62
CA PHE A 856 -13.97 26.63 -20.75
C PHE A 856 -14.72 25.34 -20.38
N GLY A 857 -14.84 25.00 -19.09
CA GLY A 857 -15.78 23.96 -18.64
C GLY A 857 -15.52 22.57 -19.23
N VAL A 858 -14.26 22.15 -19.34
CA VAL A 858 -13.93 20.76 -19.72
C VAL A 858 -14.49 19.83 -18.64
N VAL A 859 -15.62 19.21 -18.97
CA VAL A 859 -16.35 18.29 -18.11
C VAL A 859 -16.15 16.88 -18.63
N TYR A 860 -15.75 15.98 -17.73
CA TYR A 860 -15.71 14.57 -18.06
C TYR A 860 -17.13 14.06 -18.32
N THR A 861 -17.39 13.65 -19.57
CA THR A 861 -18.72 13.19 -19.97
C THR A 861 -18.94 11.77 -19.47
N PRO A 862 -20.04 11.48 -18.73
CA PRO A 862 -20.34 10.12 -18.29
C PRO A 862 -20.33 9.13 -19.46
N VAL A 863 -19.65 8.00 -19.27
CA VAL A 863 -19.40 7.01 -20.33
C VAL A 863 -20.70 6.43 -20.85
N GLU A 864 -21.69 6.26 -19.97
CA GLU A 864 -23.03 5.75 -20.29
C GLU A 864 -23.74 6.63 -21.33
N ILE A 865 -23.57 7.95 -21.22
CA ILE A 865 -24.15 8.92 -22.17
C ILE A 865 -23.41 8.86 -23.51
N VAL A 866 -22.06 8.80 -23.47
CA VAL A 866 -21.22 8.73 -24.66
C VAL A 866 -21.53 7.46 -25.46
N ASP A 867 -21.59 6.32 -24.79
CA ASP A 867 -21.86 5.03 -25.42
C ASP A 867 -23.27 4.99 -26.04
N PHE A 868 -24.28 5.56 -25.36
CA PHE A 868 -25.61 5.71 -25.94
C PHE A 868 -25.60 6.56 -27.21
N ILE A 869 -24.92 7.72 -27.19
CA ILE A 869 -24.82 8.59 -28.36
C ILE A 869 -24.17 7.87 -29.55
N LEU A 870 -23.05 7.19 -29.32
CA LEU A 870 -22.33 6.48 -30.39
C LEU A 870 -23.18 5.36 -31.00
N ARG A 871 -23.82 4.54 -30.15
CA ARG A 871 -24.72 3.48 -30.59
C ARG A 871 -25.92 4.03 -31.36
N ALA A 872 -26.56 5.08 -30.84
CA ALA A 872 -27.70 5.71 -31.50
C ALA A 872 -27.32 6.35 -32.84
N ALA A 873 -26.15 6.98 -32.92
CA ALA A 873 -25.65 7.54 -34.18
C ALA A 873 -25.39 6.45 -35.23
N ASP A 874 -24.80 5.30 -34.85
CA ASP A 874 -24.62 4.15 -35.76
C ASP A 874 -25.97 3.54 -36.18
N GLU A 875 -26.89 3.36 -35.24
CA GLU A 875 -28.26 2.86 -35.51
C GLU A 875 -28.98 3.75 -36.54
N VAL A 876 -28.93 5.07 -36.37
CA VAL A 876 -29.51 6.05 -37.33
C VAL A 876 -28.81 5.99 -38.68
N CYS A 877 -27.47 5.92 -38.71
CA CYS A 877 -26.75 5.81 -39.98
C CYS A 877 -27.23 4.59 -40.77
N ARG A 878 -27.38 3.45 -40.09
CA ARG A 878 -27.81 2.20 -40.72
C ARG A 878 -29.27 2.24 -41.16
N SER A 879 -30.17 2.79 -40.33
CA SER A 879 -31.60 2.80 -40.64
C SER A 879 -31.96 3.81 -41.73
N GLU A 880 -31.39 5.02 -41.68
CA GLU A 880 -31.77 6.12 -42.58
C GLU A 880 -30.93 6.15 -43.86
N PHE A 881 -29.64 5.79 -43.80
CA PHE A 881 -28.72 5.95 -44.93
C PHE A 881 -28.16 4.64 -45.50
N GLY A 882 -28.37 3.51 -44.82
CA GLY A 882 -27.89 2.19 -45.26
C GLY A 882 -26.38 1.96 -45.11
N TYR A 883 -25.66 2.85 -44.43
CA TYR A 883 -24.24 2.67 -44.04
C TYR A 883 -24.08 2.78 -42.52
N GLY A 884 -23.07 2.12 -41.94
CA GLY A 884 -22.69 2.27 -40.54
C GLY A 884 -21.47 3.17 -40.34
N ILE A 885 -21.17 3.51 -39.09
CA ILE A 885 -19.97 4.28 -38.73
C ILE A 885 -18.69 3.57 -39.17
N SER A 886 -18.67 2.24 -39.19
CA SER A 886 -17.51 1.43 -39.64
C SER A 886 -17.22 1.56 -41.13
N ASP A 887 -18.21 1.89 -41.96
CA ASP A 887 -18.10 1.78 -43.42
C ASP A 887 -17.18 2.86 -44.03
N GLU A 888 -16.61 2.57 -45.20
CA GLU A 888 -15.66 3.46 -45.88
C GLU A 888 -16.28 4.81 -46.25
N GLY A 889 -15.54 5.90 -46.05
CA GLY A 889 -15.99 7.25 -46.37
C GLY A 889 -16.99 7.83 -45.36
N VAL A 890 -17.32 7.09 -44.29
CA VAL A 890 -18.09 7.61 -43.16
C VAL A 890 -17.14 8.24 -42.15
N HIS A 891 -16.86 9.53 -42.34
CA HIS A 891 -15.99 10.29 -41.44
C HIS A 891 -16.74 10.77 -40.21
N VAL A 892 -16.14 10.57 -39.04
CA VAL A 892 -16.67 10.98 -37.72
C VAL A 892 -15.83 12.13 -37.19
N LEU A 893 -16.50 13.21 -36.77
CA LEU A 893 -15.87 14.38 -36.16
C LEU A 893 -16.41 14.61 -34.75
N ASP A 894 -15.50 14.75 -33.80
CA ASP A 894 -15.75 15.33 -32.49
C ASP A 894 -15.15 16.75 -32.44
N PRO A 895 -15.96 17.80 -32.63
CA PRO A 895 -15.49 19.18 -32.71
C PRO A 895 -15.09 19.79 -31.36
N PHE A 896 -15.40 19.12 -30.24
CA PHE A 896 -15.15 19.61 -28.88
C PHE A 896 -14.70 18.43 -27.99
N THR A 897 -13.56 17.83 -28.35
CA THR A 897 -13.25 16.49 -27.87
C THR A 897 -12.93 16.42 -26.39
N GLY A 898 -12.53 17.54 -25.76
CA GLY A 898 -12.18 17.60 -24.36
C GLY A 898 -11.06 16.62 -24.06
N THR A 899 -11.38 15.54 -23.33
CA THR A 899 -10.42 14.49 -22.96
C THR A 899 -10.36 13.32 -23.96
N GLY A 900 -11.03 13.43 -25.12
CA GLY A 900 -11.04 12.41 -26.17
C GLY A 900 -12.08 11.31 -25.97
N THR A 901 -13.01 11.46 -25.02
CA THR A 901 -13.89 10.37 -24.57
C THR A 901 -14.73 9.77 -25.69
N PHE A 902 -15.32 10.57 -26.59
CA PHE A 902 -16.13 10.06 -27.70
C PHE A 902 -15.31 9.19 -28.66
N ILE A 903 -14.12 9.63 -29.03
CA ILE A 903 -13.23 8.87 -29.93
C ILE A 903 -12.73 7.59 -29.24
N VAL A 904 -12.30 7.69 -27.98
CA VAL A 904 -11.88 6.54 -27.16
C VAL A 904 -12.98 5.48 -27.07
N ARG A 905 -14.20 5.90 -26.72
CA ARG A 905 -15.34 4.99 -26.60
C ARG A 905 -15.74 4.42 -27.94
N LEU A 906 -15.65 5.19 -29.02
CA LEU A 906 -15.90 4.67 -30.37
C LEU A 906 -14.93 3.54 -30.73
N LEU A 907 -13.63 3.69 -30.44
CA LEU A 907 -12.63 2.63 -30.64
C LEU A 907 -12.91 1.38 -29.78
N GLN A 908 -13.45 1.56 -28.56
CA GLN A 908 -13.73 0.46 -27.62
C GLN A 908 -15.11 -0.16 -27.77
N SER A 909 -16.05 0.51 -28.44
CA SER A 909 -17.47 0.16 -28.48
C SER A 909 -17.79 -1.11 -29.26
N GLY A 910 -16.89 -1.54 -30.15
CA GLY A 910 -17.15 -2.59 -31.14
C GLY A 910 -17.98 -2.12 -32.34
N ILE A 911 -18.33 -0.83 -32.44
CA ILE A 911 -19.03 -0.25 -33.61
C ILE A 911 -18.10 -0.28 -34.84
N ILE A 912 -16.83 0.06 -34.65
CA ILE A 912 -15.81 -0.07 -35.70
C ILE A 912 -15.40 -1.55 -35.75
N ALA A 913 -15.57 -2.17 -36.92
CA ALA A 913 -15.13 -3.53 -37.13
C ALA A 913 -13.59 -3.64 -37.02
N PRO A 914 -13.04 -4.73 -36.46
CA PRO A 914 -11.58 -4.87 -36.29
C PRO A 914 -10.79 -4.68 -37.59
N ALA A 915 -11.31 -5.15 -38.73
CA ALA A 915 -10.68 -4.99 -40.04
C ALA A 915 -10.60 -3.54 -40.53
N ASP A 916 -11.54 -2.68 -40.09
CA ASP A 916 -11.63 -1.28 -40.51
C ASP A 916 -10.88 -0.33 -39.55
N LEU A 917 -10.51 -0.81 -38.36
CA LEU A 917 -9.96 0.01 -37.27
C LEU A 917 -8.73 0.82 -37.70
N ALA A 918 -7.81 0.19 -38.44
CA ALA A 918 -6.60 0.86 -38.91
C ALA A 918 -6.91 2.01 -39.89
N ARG A 919 -7.85 1.82 -40.82
CA ARG A 919 -8.30 2.87 -41.76
C ARG A 919 -8.99 3.98 -41.00
N LYS A 920 -9.97 3.64 -40.14
CA LYS A 920 -10.75 4.60 -39.35
C LYS A 920 -9.84 5.50 -38.55
N TYR A 921 -8.96 4.90 -37.76
CA TYR A 921 -8.00 5.61 -36.92
C TYR A 921 -7.07 6.55 -37.70
N ALA A 922 -6.59 6.11 -38.87
CA ALA A 922 -5.61 6.87 -39.63
C ALA A 922 -6.21 8.01 -40.49
N HIS A 923 -7.45 7.86 -40.96
CA HIS A 923 -7.98 8.71 -42.04
C HIS A 923 -9.44 9.17 -41.87
N GLU A 924 -10.23 8.57 -40.98
CA GLU A 924 -11.68 8.81 -40.94
C GLU A 924 -12.23 9.27 -39.59
N LEU A 925 -11.37 9.36 -38.56
CA LEU A 925 -11.72 9.91 -37.26
C LEU A 925 -11.02 11.26 -37.05
N TRP A 926 -11.77 12.24 -36.56
CA TRP A 926 -11.30 13.61 -36.38
C TRP A 926 -11.70 14.15 -35.01
N ALA A 927 -10.81 14.91 -34.38
CA ALA A 927 -11.03 15.47 -33.05
C ALA A 927 -10.40 16.86 -32.90
N ASN A 928 -11.20 17.85 -32.55
CA ASN A 928 -10.75 19.23 -32.32
C ASN A 928 -10.82 19.55 -30.84
N GLU A 929 -9.81 20.28 -30.36
CA GLU A 929 -9.81 20.85 -29.02
C GLU A 929 -9.10 22.21 -29.05
N ILE A 930 -9.62 23.17 -28.29
CA ILE A 930 -9.06 24.53 -28.21
C ILE A 930 -8.07 24.64 -27.05
N MET A 931 -8.24 23.87 -25.98
CA MET A 931 -7.39 23.89 -24.79
C MET A 931 -6.19 22.95 -24.93
N LEU A 932 -4.98 23.51 -24.78
CA LEU A 932 -3.73 22.75 -24.90
C LEU A 932 -3.69 21.50 -24.01
N LEU A 933 -4.06 21.64 -22.73
CA LEU A 933 -4.03 20.53 -21.79
C LEU A 933 -5.05 19.43 -22.16
N ALA A 934 -6.28 19.81 -22.51
CA ALA A 934 -7.31 18.87 -22.91
C ALA A 934 -6.90 18.16 -24.22
N TYR A 935 -6.32 18.89 -25.17
CA TYR A 935 -5.76 18.35 -26.41
C TYR A 935 -4.69 17.28 -26.14
N TYR A 936 -3.74 17.53 -25.23
CA TYR A 936 -2.74 16.52 -24.85
C TYR A 936 -3.38 15.28 -24.24
N ILE A 937 -4.33 15.47 -23.32
CA ILE A 937 -5.08 14.35 -22.70
C ILE A 937 -5.82 13.53 -23.76
N ALA A 938 -6.50 14.20 -24.71
CA ALA A 938 -7.24 13.55 -25.78
C ALA A 938 -6.32 12.70 -26.68
N CYS A 939 -5.22 13.28 -27.17
CA CYS A 939 -4.26 12.57 -28.01
C CYS A 939 -3.75 11.31 -27.31
N VAL A 940 -3.25 11.49 -26.09
CA VAL A 940 -2.74 10.41 -25.24
C VAL A 940 -3.78 9.31 -25.04
N ASN A 941 -5.01 9.67 -24.67
CA ASN A 941 -6.07 8.69 -24.41
C ASN A 941 -6.43 7.90 -25.66
N ILE A 942 -6.52 8.57 -26.81
CA ILE A 942 -6.87 7.95 -28.09
C ILE A 942 -5.74 7.02 -28.57
N GLU A 943 -4.49 7.47 -28.50
CA GLU A 943 -3.30 6.73 -28.93
C GLU A 943 -3.04 5.49 -28.08
N THR A 944 -3.12 5.63 -26.76
CA THR A 944 -2.94 4.50 -25.84
C THR A 944 -4.07 3.49 -25.92
N THR A 945 -5.30 3.94 -26.18
CA THR A 945 -6.44 3.05 -26.43
C THR A 945 -6.22 2.24 -27.70
N ASN A 946 -5.80 2.88 -28.80
CA ASN A 946 -5.48 2.17 -30.04
C ASN A 946 -4.30 1.19 -29.85
N GLN A 947 -3.24 1.59 -29.13
CA GLN A 947 -2.13 0.69 -28.83
C GLN A 947 -2.58 -0.53 -28.02
N ALA A 948 -3.44 -0.34 -27.02
CA ALA A 948 -3.96 -1.43 -26.21
C ALA A 948 -4.85 -2.39 -27.00
N ILE A 949 -5.70 -1.87 -27.89
CA ILE A 949 -6.54 -2.71 -28.77
C ILE A 949 -5.65 -3.55 -29.69
N ARG A 950 -4.64 -2.95 -30.33
CA ARG A 950 -3.68 -3.66 -31.19
C ARG A 950 -2.85 -4.68 -30.41
N GLN A 951 -2.48 -4.39 -29.17
CA GLN A 951 -1.74 -5.31 -28.31
C GLN A 951 -2.54 -6.60 -28.03
N CYS A 952 -3.87 -6.52 -27.92
CA CYS A 952 -4.73 -7.69 -27.76
C CYS A 952 -4.79 -8.60 -29.01
N GLU A 953 -4.42 -8.08 -30.19
CA GLU A 953 -4.37 -8.84 -31.44
C GLU A 953 -3.00 -9.51 -31.70
N LEU A 954 -1.99 -9.16 -30.90
CA LEU A 954 -0.61 -9.66 -31.01
C LEU A 954 -0.34 -10.82 -30.03
N GLY A 955 0.68 -11.63 -30.34
CA GLY A 955 1.13 -12.69 -29.45
C GLY A 955 1.75 -12.16 -28.14
N PRO A 956 1.87 -13.00 -27.08
CA PRO A 956 2.39 -12.58 -25.77
C PRO A 956 3.81 -11.99 -25.80
N ASP A 957 4.61 -12.35 -26.82
CA ASP A 957 6.00 -11.91 -26.99
C ASP A 957 6.15 -10.71 -27.94
N GLU A 958 5.05 -10.19 -28.49
CA GLU A 958 5.04 -9.07 -29.45
C GLU A 958 4.47 -7.81 -28.80
N GLN A 959 5.06 -6.64 -29.09
CA GLN A 959 4.61 -5.36 -28.54
C GLN A 959 4.07 -4.45 -29.63
N ALA A 960 2.85 -3.94 -29.46
CA ALA A 960 2.23 -3.04 -30.42
C ALA A 960 3.02 -1.72 -30.50
N PRO A 961 3.45 -1.29 -31.71
CA PRO A 961 4.13 -0.02 -31.87
C PRO A 961 3.20 1.13 -31.50
N TYR A 962 3.77 2.17 -30.90
CA TYR A 962 3.05 3.42 -30.67
C TYR A 962 2.80 4.12 -32.02
N VAL A 963 1.56 4.55 -32.25
CA VAL A 963 1.13 5.25 -33.46
C VAL A 963 0.42 6.54 -33.03
N PRO A 964 0.95 7.74 -33.36
CA PRO A 964 0.29 9.01 -33.07
C PRO A 964 -1.07 9.11 -33.75
N PHE A 965 -2.03 9.82 -33.14
CA PHE A 965 -3.34 10.02 -33.75
C PHE A 965 -3.29 11.17 -34.77
N PRO A 966 -3.46 10.91 -36.08
CA PRO A 966 -3.35 11.95 -37.10
C PRO A 966 -4.59 12.85 -37.16
N GLY A 967 -5.73 12.42 -36.61
CA GLY A 967 -6.99 13.15 -36.65
C GLY A 967 -7.17 14.22 -35.58
N ALA A 968 -6.24 14.34 -34.62
CA ALA A 968 -6.31 15.36 -33.57
C ALA A 968 -5.69 16.69 -34.03
N THR A 969 -6.42 17.78 -33.76
CA THR A 969 -5.98 19.16 -34.04
C THR A 969 -6.24 20.08 -32.85
N LEU A 970 -5.27 20.95 -32.56
CA LEU A 970 -5.46 22.07 -31.64
C LEU A 970 -6.05 23.24 -32.45
N ALA A 971 -7.34 23.52 -32.27
CA ALA A 971 -8.07 24.52 -33.06
C ALA A 971 -9.32 25.03 -32.34
N ASP A 972 -9.69 26.29 -32.57
CA ASP A 972 -11.05 26.77 -32.31
C ASP A 972 -11.95 26.38 -33.50
N THR A 973 -12.78 25.36 -33.32
CA THR A 973 -13.67 24.84 -34.36
C THR A 973 -14.55 25.91 -35.00
N PHE A 974 -14.98 26.93 -34.25
CA PHE A 974 -15.79 28.00 -34.82
C PHE A 974 -14.93 28.92 -35.69
N GLN A 975 -13.75 29.30 -35.22
CA GLN A 975 -12.84 30.21 -35.91
C GLN A 975 -12.34 29.64 -37.25
N ILE A 976 -11.89 28.38 -37.28
CA ILE A 976 -11.32 27.75 -38.50
C ILE A 976 -12.34 27.60 -39.65
N THR A 977 -13.60 27.94 -39.41
CA THR A 977 -14.69 27.93 -40.41
C THR A 977 -15.25 29.32 -40.70
N GLU A 978 -14.70 30.39 -40.11
CA GLU A 978 -15.12 31.77 -40.38
C GLU A 978 -14.65 32.26 -41.76
N ASP A 979 -15.47 33.07 -42.42
CA ASP A 979 -15.12 33.67 -43.70
C ASP A 979 -13.94 34.64 -43.56
N GLY A 980 -12.87 34.40 -44.33
CA GLY A 980 -11.68 35.24 -44.34
C GLY A 980 -10.59 34.82 -43.35
N ASP A 981 -10.81 33.75 -42.58
CA ASP A 981 -9.76 33.10 -41.80
C ASP A 981 -8.64 32.58 -42.73
N ARG A 982 -7.38 32.68 -42.29
CA ARG A 982 -6.21 32.32 -43.11
C ARG A 982 -5.44 31.19 -42.45
N ALA A 983 -5.27 30.09 -43.18
CA ALA A 983 -4.30 29.06 -42.81
C ALA A 983 -2.88 29.64 -42.79
N ASP A 984 -2.27 29.72 -41.61
CA ASP A 984 -0.86 30.12 -41.46
C ASP A 984 0.04 28.91 -41.17
N ASN A 985 0.75 28.43 -42.18
CA ASN A 985 1.63 27.27 -42.02
C ASN A 985 2.97 27.59 -41.32
N SER A 986 3.15 28.78 -40.74
CA SER A 986 4.45 29.24 -40.20
C SER A 986 4.89 28.52 -38.92
N LEU A 987 3.99 28.24 -37.98
CA LEU A 987 4.37 27.80 -36.62
C LEU A 987 4.15 26.32 -36.29
N ILE A 988 2.96 25.80 -36.62
CA ILE A 988 2.58 24.41 -36.36
C ILE A 988 2.11 23.77 -37.68
N PRO A 989 3.03 23.61 -38.67
CA PRO A 989 2.67 23.23 -40.04
C PRO A 989 1.90 21.92 -40.08
N VAL A 990 2.30 20.92 -39.29
CA VAL A 990 1.63 19.62 -39.23
C VAL A 990 0.22 19.72 -38.63
N ASN A 991 -0.03 20.61 -37.66
CA ASN A 991 -1.37 20.83 -37.12
C ASN A 991 -2.28 21.48 -38.17
N ASN A 992 -1.77 22.47 -38.90
CA ASN A 992 -2.53 23.12 -39.96
C ASN A 992 -2.79 22.22 -41.16
N GLU A 993 -1.84 21.37 -41.55
CA GLU A 993 -2.09 20.33 -42.56
C GLU A 993 -3.24 19.40 -42.16
N ARG A 994 -3.34 19.03 -40.87
CA ARG A 994 -4.44 18.23 -40.34
C ARG A 994 -5.77 18.99 -40.36
N ILE A 995 -5.78 20.27 -40.00
CA ILE A 995 -6.98 21.13 -40.06
C ILE A 995 -7.48 21.24 -41.51
N GLU A 996 -6.59 21.54 -42.46
CA GLU A 996 -6.93 21.62 -43.88
C GLU A 996 -7.41 20.29 -44.46
N ALA A 997 -6.84 19.17 -44.03
CA ALA A 997 -7.33 17.85 -44.41
C ALA A 997 -8.75 17.60 -43.86
N GLN A 998 -9.01 17.95 -42.61
CA GLN A 998 -10.33 17.85 -41.99
C GLN A 998 -11.37 18.72 -42.69
N LEU A 999 -11.06 19.99 -42.97
CA LEU A 999 -11.99 20.95 -43.61
C LEU A 999 -12.42 20.48 -45.00
N ARG A 1000 -11.51 19.88 -45.77
CA ARG A 1000 -11.80 19.29 -47.10
C ARG A 1000 -12.60 17.98 -47.03
N THR A 1001 -12.67 17.35 -45.87
CA THR A 1001 -13.29 16.04 -45.71
C THR A 1001 -14.82 16.15 -45.62
N PRO A 1002 -15.59 15.31 -46.33
CA PRO A 1002 -17.04 15.25 -46.19
C PRO A 1002 -17.41 14.51 -44.89
N ILE A 1003 -17.73 15.26 -43.83
CA ILE A 1003 -18.13 14.68 -42.53
C ILE A 1003 -19.56 14.16 -42.60
N LYS A 1004 -19.76 12.91 -42.18
CA LYS A 1004 -21.07 12.24 -42.17
C LYS A 1004 -21.68 12.12 -40.78
N VAL A 1005 -20.85 12.12 -39.75
CA VAL A 1005 -21.28 11.99 -38.36
C VAL A 1005 -20.54 13.02 -37.51
N ILE A 1006 -21.29 13.86 -36.80
CA ILE A 1006 -20.75 14.80 -35.80
C ILE A 1006 -21.28 14.38 -34.43
N VAL A 1007 -20.36 14.05 -33.52
CA VAL A 1007 -20.66 13.65 -32.14
C VAL A 1007 -19.99 14.61 -31.16
N GLY A 1008 -20.44 14.67 -29.90
CA GLY A 1008 -19.67 15.37 -28.86
C GLY A 1008 -20.48 15.92 -27.69
N ASN A 1009 -19.78 16.69 -26.86
CA ASN A 1009 -20.35 17.48 -25.77
C ASN A 1009 -19.89 18.93 -25.91
N PRO A 1010 -20.63 19.80 -26.63
CA PRO A 1010 -20.22 21.18 -26.84
C PRO A 1010 -20.20 22.00 -25.53
N PRO A 1011 -19.41 23.09 -25.45
CA PRO A 1011 -19.34 23.92 -24.25
C PRO A 1011 -20.66 24.68 -23.97
N TYR A 1012 -21.01 24.88 -22.69
CA TYR A 1012 -22.25 25.57 -22.27
C TYR A 1012 -21.92 26.95 -21.70
N SER A 1013 -22.08 28.02 -22.49
CA SER A 1013 -21.87 29.39 -22.03
C SER A 1013 -22.74 30.38 -22.79
N ALA A 1014 -23.75 30.95 -22.12
CA ALA A 1014 -24.56 32.05 -22.65
C ALA A 1014 -23.91 33.45 -22.44
N GLY A 1015 -22.77 33.50 -21.73
CA GLY A 1015 -22.06 34.72 -21.37
C GLY A 1015 -21.56 34.71 -19.91
N GLN A 1016 -20.83 35.77 -19.53
CA GLN A 1016 -20.29 35.94 -18.17
C GLN A 1016 -21.37 36.18 -17.10
N SER A 1017 -21.08 35.76 -15.87
CA SER A 1017 -22.01 35.90 -14.73
C SER A 1017 -22.09 37.35 -14.25
N SER A 1018 -20.96 38.04 -14.28
CA SER A 1018 -20.80 39.45 -13.93
C SER A 1018 -19.98 40.18 -14.99
N ALA A 1019 -20.25 41.47 -15.20
CA ALA A 1019 -19.39 42.30 -16.04
C ALA A 1019 -17.98 42.48 -15.45
N ASN A 1020 -17.79 42.22 -14.16
CA ASN A 1020 -16.49 42.27 -13.49
C ASN A 1020 -15.61 41.04 -13.80
N ASP A 1021 -16.18 40.00 -14.41
CA ASP A 1021 -15.45 38.76 -14.70
C ASP A 1021 -14.53 38.92 -15.92
N ASP A 1022 -14.74 39.95 -16.75
CA ASP A 1022 -14.00 40.25 -17.99
C ASP A 1022 -13.80 39.01 -18.91
N ASN A 1023 -14.84 38.20 -19.02
CA ASN A 1023 -14.84 36.90 -19.71
C ASN A 1023 -16.04 36.79 -20.66
N ALA A 1024 -16.25 37.81 -21.49
CA ALA A 1024 -17.32 37.78 -22.49
C ALA A 1024 -17.02 36.73 -23.58
N ASN A 1025 -18.06 36.04 -24.05
CA ASN A 1025 -17.92 35.09 -25.15
C ASN A 1025 -17.36 35.77 -26.41
N LEU A 1026 -16.48 35.06 -27.12
CA LEU A 1026 -16.01 35.46 -28.44
C LEU A 1026 -17.16 35.60 -29.44
N ARG A 1027 -16.94 36.43 -30.46
CA ARG A 1027 -17.87 36.65 -31.57
C ARG A 1027 -17.33 35.97 -32.82
N TYR A 1028 -18.21 35.32 -33.55
CA TYR A 1028 -17.92 34.62 -34.79
C TYR A 1028 -18.87 35.16 -35.85
N PRO A 1029 -18.50 36.24 -36.58
CA PRO A 1029 -19.43 37.00 -37.41
C PRO A 1029 -20.24 36.17 -38.42
N THR A 1030 -19.60 35.19 -39.06
CA THR A 1030 -20.21 34.31 -40.06
C THR A 1030 -21.20 33.36 -39.38
N LEU A 1031 -20.76 32.63 -38.35
CA LEU A 1031 -21.60 31.70 -37.59
C LEU A 1031 -22.73 32.40 -36.83
N ASP A 1032 -22.44 33.52 -36.17
CA ASP A 1032 -23.43 34.35 -35.48
C ASP A 1032 -24.42 34.95 -36.50
N GLY A 1033 -23.97 35.29 -37.71
CA GLY A 1033 -24.84 35.66 -38.83
C GLY A 1033 -25.79 34.53 -39.22
N ARG A 1034 -25.29 33.29 -39.33
CA ARG A 1034 -26.14 32.10 -39.59
C ARG A 1034 -27.18 31.86 -38.51
N ILE A 1035 -26.87 32.13 -37.25
CA ILE A 1035 -27.85 32.09 -36.14
C ILE A 1035 -28.87 33.23 -36.30
N ALA A 1036 -28.42 34.43 -36.66
CA ALA A 1036 -29.29 35.58 -36.87
C ALA A 1036 -30.34 35.30 -37.96
N ASP A 1037 -29.91 34.71 -39.08
CA ASP A 1037 -30.73 34.44 -40.26
C ASP A 1037 -31.65 33.22 -40.12
N SER A 1038 -31.34 32.30 -39.18
CA SER A 1038 -32.16 31.10 -38.92
C SER A 1038 -32.90 31.20 -37.58
N TYR A 1039 -32.25 30.81 -36.49
CA TYR A 1039 -32.87 30.67 -35.17
C TYR A 1039 -33.42 32.00 -34.65
N ALA A 1040 -32.64 33.07 -34.74
CA ALA A 1040 -33.05 34.37 -34.21
C ALA A 1040 -34.14 35.01 -35.07
N ALA A 1041 -34.10 34.87 -36.40
CA ALA A 1041 -35.12 35.39 -37.30
C ALA A 1041 -36.51 34.81 -36.98
N ARG A 1042 -36.58 33.52 -36.65
CA ARG A 1042 -37.83 32.82 -36.35
C ARG A 1042 -38.29 32.92 -34.89
N SER A 1043 -37.40 33.26 -33.97
CA SER A 1043 -37.79 33.42 -32.57
C SER A 1043 -38.71 34.62 -32.33
N THR A 1044 -39.80 34.38 -31.61
CA THR A 1044 -40.76 35.41 -31.18
C THR A 1044 -40.30 36.19 -29.95
N ALA A 1045 -39.25 35.74 -29.27
CA ALA A 1045 -38.73 36.38 -28.06
C ALA A 1045 -38.11 37.77 -28.35
N THR A 1046 -38.37 38.74 -27.47
CA THR A 1046 -37.79 40.09 -27.60
C THR A 1046 -36.29 40.11 -27.27
N ASN A 1047 -35.86 39.33 -26.27
CA ASN A 1047 -34.45 39.18 -25.93
C ASN A 1047 -33.92 37.86 -26.50
N LYS A 1048 -32.99 37.97 -27.45
CA LYS A 1048 -32.43 36.85 -28.22
C LYS A 1048 -30.98 36.52 -27.84
N ASN A 1049 -30.43 37.15 -26.80
CA ASN A 1049 -29.02 36.99 -26.44
C ASN A 1049 -28.65 35.54 -26.12
N SER A 1050 -29.56 34.77 -25.52
CA SER A 1050 -29.30 33.36 -25.18
C SER A 1050 -29.19 32.45 -26.40
N LEU A 1051 -29.56 32.89 -27.61
CA LEU A 1051 -29.39 32.11 -28.85
C LEU A 1051 -27.93 32.03 -29.28
N TYR A 1052 -27.06 32.87 -28.72
CA TYR A 1052 -25.62 32.88 -29.01
C TYR A 1052 -24.83 32.16 -27.91
N ASP A 1053 -25.49 31.29 -27.15
CA ASP A 1053 -24.81 30.34 -26.25
C ASP A 1053 -23.93 29.39 -27.09
N SER A 1054 -22.76 29.04 -26.58
CA SER A 1054 -21.77 28.21 -27.29
C SER A 1054 -22.33 26.85 -27.75
N TYR A 1055 -23.25 26.21 -27.01
CA TYR A 1055 -23.86 24.95 -27.48
C TYR A 1055 -24.86 25.15 -28.63
N ILE A 1056 -25.47 26.33 -28.74
CA ILE A 1056 -26.36 26.68 -29.87
C ILE A 1056 -25.54 27.04 -31.10
N ARG A 1057 -24.39 27.71 -30.91
CA ARG A 1057 -23.37 27.85 -31.94
C ARG A 1057 -22.90 26.51 -32.46
N ALA A 1058 -22.63 25.55 -31.58
CA ALA A 1058 -22.31 24.18 -31.96
C ALA A 1058 -23.43 23.51 -32.78
N PHE A 1059 -24.70 23.69 -32.41
CA PHE A 1059 -25.82 23.18 -33.20
C PHE A 1059 -25.88 23.77 -34.61
N ARG A 1060 -25.78 25.11 -34.72
CA ARG A 1060 -25.80 25.78 -36.03
C ARG A 1060 -24.60 25.36 -36.88
N TRP A 1061 -23.42 25.37 -36.28
CA TRP A 1061 -22.17 24.99 -36.94
C TRP A 1061 -22.22 23.54 -37.43
N ALA A 1062 -22.64 22.58 -36.60
CA ALA A 1062 -22.73 21.18 -36.98
C ALA A 1062 -23.79 20.94 -38.06
N GLY A 1063 -24.96 21.60 -37.96
CA GLY A 1063 -26.00 21.55 -38.99
C GLY A 1063 -25.53 22.06 -40.36
N ASP A 1064 -24.68 23.10 -40.37
CA ASP A 1064 -24.06 23.62 -41.59
C ASP A 1064 -22.92 22.70 -42.08
N ARG A 1065 -22.06 22.20 -41.17
CA ARG A 1065 -20.89 21.36 -41.47
C ARG A 1065 -21.25 19.99 -42.05
N LEU A 1066 -22.40 19.42 -41.67
CA LEU A 1066 -22.94 18.17 -42.21
C LEU A 1066 -23.36 18.27 -43.69
N GLY A 1067 -23.58 19.48 -44.21
CA GLY A 1067 -24.07 19.68 -45.56
C GLY A 1067 -25.49 19.16 -45.74
N GLU A 1068 -25.72 18.30 -46.74
CA GLU A 1068 -27.07 17.82 -47.09
C GLU A 1068 -27.46 16.51 -46.40
N GLN A 1069 -26.51 15.64 -46.04
CA GLN A 1069 -26.81 14.32 -45.50
C GLN A 1069 -25.82 13.88 -44.42
N GLY A 1070 -26.34 13.49 -43.26
CA GLY A 1070 -25.55 12.94 -42.15
C GLY A 1070 -26.28 12.97 -40.80
N VAL A 1071 -25.55 12.65 -39.73
CA VAL A 1071 -26.06 12.61 -38.34
C VAL A 1071 -25.35 13.63 -37.48
N MET A 1072 -26.12 14.42 -36.74
CA MET A 1072 -25.65 15.24 -35.61
C MET A 1072 -26.09 14.59 -34.31
N ALA A 1073 -25.17 14.38 -33.37
CA ALA A 1073 -25.45 13.67 -32.13
C ALA A 1073 -24.72 14.30 -30.92
N PHE A 1074 -25.44 15.03 -30.08
CA PHE A 1074 -24.84 15.80 -28.98
C PHE A 1074 -25.51 15.53 -27.64
N VAL A 1075 -24.73 15.63 -26.56
CA VAL A 1075 -25.26 15.92 -25.23
C VAL A 1075 -25.15 17.43 -24.99
N SER A 1076 -26.25 18.08 -24.61
CA SER A 1076 -26.28 19.52 -24.42
C SER A 1076 -27.10 19.94 -23.20
N ASN A 1077 -27.05 21.22 -22.86
CA ASN A 1077 -28.08 21.86 -22.04
C ASN A 1077 -29.48 21.58 -22.65
N ASN A 1078 -30.48 21.26 -21.82
CA ASN A 1078 -31.85 20.98 -22.27
C ASN A 1078 -32.75 22.22 -22.39
N GLY A 1079 -32.26 23.41 -22.07
CA GLY A 1079 -33.05 24.64 -22.05
C GLY A 1079 -33.69 25.01 -23.41
N TRP A 1080 -33.14 24.52 -24.52
CA TRP A 1080 -33.68 24.76 -25.86
C TRP A 1080 -34.93 23.92 -26.18
N VAL A 1081 -35.20 22.84 -25.43
CA VAL A 1081 -36.34 21.94 -25.66
C VAL A 1081 -37.69 22.60 -25.34
N ASP A 1082 -37.72 23.46 -24.31
CA ASP A 1082 -38.95 24.10 -23.82
C ASP A 1082 -38.77 25.61 -23.55
N GLY A 1083 -37.60 26.17 -23.90
CA GLY A 1083 -37.29 27.58 -23.67
C GLY A 1083 -38.03 28.51 -24.64
N ASN A 1084 -38.56 29.62 -24.13
CA ASN A 1084 -39.28 30.64 -24.91
C ASN A 1084 -38.43 31.23 -26.05
N THR A 1085 -37.16 31.50 -25.81
CA THR A 1085 -36.26 32.09 -26.83
C THR A 1085 -35.83 31.07 -27.89
N ALA A 1086 -35.98 29.77 -27.62
CA ALA A 1086 -35.52 28.68 -28.49
C ALA A 1086 -36.62 28.15 -29.43
N ASP A 1087 -37.78 28.79 -29.49
CA ASP A 1087 -38.86 28.51 -30.44
C ASP A 1087 -38.35 28.50 -31.90
N GLY A 1088 -37.54 29.50 -32.26
CA GLY A 1088 -36.92 29.57 -33.57
C GLY A 1088 -35.96 28.41 -33.86
N ILE A 1089 -35.24 27.89 -32.86
CA ILE A 1089 -34.39 26.70 -33.02
C ILE A 1089 -35.24 25.49 -33.35
N ARG A 1090 -36.30 25.26 -32.56
CA ARG A 1090 -37.20 24.12 -32.70
C ARG A 1090 -37.89 24.10 -34.06
N GLN A 1091 -38.32 25.27 -34.56
CA GLN A 1091 -38.90 25.40 -35.89
C GLN A 1091 -37.87 25.19 -37.01
N CYS A 1092 -36.64 25.70 -36.87
CA CYS A 1092 -35.60 25.45 -37.87
C CYS A 1092 -35.23 23.96 -37.92
N PHE A 1093 -35.10 23.31 -36.76
CA PHE A 1093 -34.76 21.90 -36.70
C PHE A 1093 -35.78 21.02 -37.40
N THR A 1094 -37.08 21.30 -37.25
CA THR A 1094 -38.14 20.54 -37.92
C THR A 1094 -38.21 20.76 -39.44
N ASP A 1095 -37.58 21.83 -39.94
CA ASP A 1095 -37.45 22.08 -41.38
C ASP A 1095 -36.15 21.47 -41.95
N GLU A 1096 -35.08 21.47 -41.15
CA GLU A 1096 -33.74 21.08 -41.60
C GLU A 1096 -33.46 19.58 -41.45
N PHE A 1097 -34.07 18.91 -40.47
CA PHE A 1097 -33.82 17.50 -40.18
C PHE A 1097 -35.04 16.65 -40.51
N SER A 1098 -34.77 15.46 -41.02
CA SER A 1098 -35.78 14.45 -41.36
C SER A 1098 -36.29 13.69 -40.12
N HIS A 1099 -35.38 13.45 -39.17
CA HIS A 1099 -35.68 12.77 -37.92
C HIS A 1099 -34.92 13.41 -36.77
N ILE A 1100 -35.58 13.53 -35.62
CA ILE A 1100 -35.01 14.10 -34.40
C ILE A 1100 -35.40 13.23 -33.22
N TRP A 1101 -34.42 12.79 -32.44
CA TRP A 1101 -34.60 12.12 -31.16
C TRP A 1101 -34.05 12.98 -30.03
N VAL A 1102 -34.87 13.22 -29.00
CA VAL A 1102 -34.50 13.99 -27.82
C VAL A 1102 -34.72 13.15 -26.57
N TYR A 1103 -33.62 12.72 -25.96
CA TYR A 1103 -33.60 11.98 -24.70
C TYR A 1103 -33.28 12.96 -23.57
N ASN A 1104 -34.30 13.45 -22.86
CA ASN A 1104 -34.16 14.48 -21.84
C ASN A 1104 -33.82 13.85 -20.48
N LEU A 1105 -32.57 14.04 -20.04
CA LEU A 1105 -32.03 13.58 -18.75
C LEU A 1105 -32.41 14.50 -17.58
N ARG A 1106 -33.05 15.64 -17.84
CA ARG A 1106 -33.45 16.63 -16.81
C ARG A 1106 -32.25 17.08 -15.97
N GLY A 1107 -32.47 17.36 -14.68
CA GLY A 1107 -31.42 17.71 -13.71
C GLY A 1107 -31.21 19.21 -13.52
N ASN A 1108 -32.17 20.05 -13.88
CA ASN A 1108 -32.04 21.50 -13.73
C ASN A 1108 -32.14 21.96 -12.26
N GLN A 1109 -30.99 22.19 -11.65
CA GLN A 1109 -30.83 22.67 -10.27
C GLN A 1109 -30.63 24.20 -10.18
N ARG A 1110 -31.00 24.96 -11.22
CA ARG A 1110 -31.30 26.40 -11.10
C ARG A 1110 -32.73 26.66 -10.63
N THR A 1111 -33.55 25.60 -10.55
CA THR A 1111 -34.90 25.63 -9.97
C THR A 1111 -34.85 25.38 -8.45
N ALA A 1112 -35.99 25.54 -7.78
CA ALA A 1112 -36.13 25.29 -6.34
C ALA A 1112 -37.48 24.61 -6.02
N GLY A 1113 -37.61 24.08 -4.80
CA GLY A 1113 -38.84 23.45 -4.32
C GLY A 1113 -39.20 22.18 -5.10
N GLU A 1114 -40.49 22.01 -5.40
CA GLU A 1114 -41.01 20.79 -6.04
C GLU A 1114 -40.43 20.55 -7.44
N THR A 1115 -40.22 21.60 -8.22
CA THR A 1115 -39.63 21.48 -9.56
C THR A 1115 -38.22 20.91 -9.49
N SER A 1116 -37.38 21.37 -8.56
CA SER A 1116 -36.02 20.85 -8.37
C SER A 1116 -36.02 19.37 -7.94
N ARG A 1117 -36.99 18.95 -7.13
CA ARG A 1117 -37.17 17.53 -6.76
C ARG A 1117 -37.54 16.68 -7.97
N ARG A 1118 -38.48 17.14 -8.82
CA ARG A 1118 -38.90 16.43 -10.04
C ARG A 1118 -37.78 16.32 -11.06
N GLU A 1119 -36.97 17.37 -11.22
CA GLU A 1119 -35.78 17.35 -12.08
C GLU A 1119 -34.77 16.27 -11.68
N GLY A 1120 -34.66 15.96 -10.39
CA GLY A 1120 -33.81 14.88 -9.87
C GLY A 1120 -32.30 15.18 -9.94
N GLY A 1121 -31.50 14.12 -9.96
CA GLY A 1121 -30.03 14.18 -9.96
C GLY A 1121 -29.44 14.81 -11.22
N LYS A 1122 -28.31 15.52 -11.06
CA LYS A 1122 -27.53 16.13 -12.15
C LYS A 1122 -26.56 15.10 -12.75
N VAL A 1123 -26.64 14.82 -14.04
CA VAL A 1123 -25.78 13.79 -14.69
C VAL A 1123 -24.29 14.14 -14.65
N PHE A 1124 -23.96 15.44 -14.75
CA PHE A 1124 -22.59 15.97 -14.63
C PHE A 1124 -22.20 16.35 -13.18
N GLY A 1125 -22.96 15.94 -12.16
CA GLY A 1125 -22.61 16.20 -10.76
C GLY A 1125 -22.45 17.69 -10.43
N SER A 1126 -21.28 18.11 -9.94
CA SER A 1126 -20.95 19.52 -9.68
C SER A 1126 -20.58 20.31 -10.94
N GLY A 1127 -20.29 19.63 -12.06
CA GLY A 1127 -19.84 20.26 -13.31
C GLY A 1127 -20.89 21.09 -14.04
N ALA A 1128 -22.18 20.78 -13.88
CA ALA A 1128 -23.26 21.58 -14.46
C ALA A 1128 -24.50 21.62 -13.55
N ARG A 1129 -25.16 22.78 -13.45
CA ARG A 1129 -26.45 22.94 -12.76
C ARG A 1129 -27.66 23.01 -13.71
N THR A 1130 -27.41 23.12 -15.01
CA THR A 1130 -28.44 23.10 -16.05
C THR A 1130 -29.02 21.71 -16.21
N GLY A 1131 -30.24 21.61 -16.74
CA GLY A 1131 -30.75 20.33 -17.21
C GLY A 1131 -30.00 19.90 -18.47
N VAL A 1132 -30.02 18.59 -18.76
CA VAL A 1132 -29.24 17.97 -19.83
C VAL A 1132 -30.15 17.14 -20.72
N ALA A 1133 -29.90 17.17 -22.03
CA ALA A 1133 -30.58 16.32 -23.00
C ALA A 1133 -29.58 15.79 -24.04
N VAL A 1134 -29.83 14.58 -24.51
CA VAL A 1134 -29.16 14.02 -25.69
C VAL A 1134 -30.04 14.27 -26.91
N LEU A 1135 -29.43 14.81 -27.95
CA LEU A 1135 -30.01 15.07 -29.26
C LEU A 1135 -29.36 14.15 -30.28
N ILE A 1136 -30.15 13.40 -31.05
CA ILE A 1136 -29.73 12.73 -32.28
C ILE A 1136 -30.60 13.29 -33.40
N ALA A 1137 -30.02 13.82 -34.46
CA ALA A 1137 -30.75 14.41 -35.58
C ALA A 1137 -30.17 13.93 -36.92
N ALA A 1138 -31.04 13.46 -37.81
CA ALA A 1138 -30.67 12.93 -39.12
C ALA A 1138 -31.11 13.91 -40.22
N LYS A 1139 -30.19 14.23 -41.12
CA LYS A 1139 -30.47 15.02 -42.31
C LYS A 1139 -30.49 14.09 -43.52
N ASP A 1140 -31.64 14.00 -44.18
CA ASP A 1140 -31.83 13.19 -45.37
C ASP A 1140 -32.59 14.01 -46.42
N PRO A 1141 -31.98 14.35 -47.58
CA PRO A 1141 -32.67 15.08 -48.63
C PRO A 1141 -33.76 14.24 -49.32
N ALA A 1142 -33.76 12.92 -49.15
CA ALA A 1142 -34.77 12.03 -49.73
C ALA A 1142 -36.05 11.94 -48.87
N ALA A 1143 -35.98 12.30 -47.58
CA ALA A 1143 -37.10 12.26 -46.66
C ALA A 1143 -38.00 13.51 -46.78
N SER A 1144 -39.32 13.33 -46.64
CA SER A 1144 -40.28 14.42 -46.64
C SER A 1144 -40.82 14.71 -45.24
N GLY A 1145 -40.58 15.92 -44.73
CA GLY A 1145 -41.00 16.36 -43.40
C GLY A 1145 -40.09 15.82 -42.27
N CYS A 1146 -40.41 16.20 -41.03
CA CYS A 1146 -39.64 15.83 -39.83
C CYS A 1146 -40.45 14.93 -38.90
N ARG A 1147 -39.86 13.81 -38.45
CA ARG A 1147 -40.38 13.00 -37.34
C ARG A 1147 -39.64 13.31 -36.04
N LEU A 1148 -40.38 13.78 -35.04
CA LEU A 1148 -39.82 14.19 -33.75
C LEU A 1148 -40.18 13.16 -32.66
N HIS A 1149 -39.16 12.51 -32.12
CA HIS A 1149 -39.23 11.52 -31.07
C HIS A 1149 -38.71 12.12 -29.75
N TYR A 1150 -39.57 12.20 -28.74
CA TYR A 1150 -39.22 12.75 -27.44
C TYR A 1150 -39.37 11.70 -26.34
N TRP A 1151 -38.38 11.65 -25.45
CA TRP A 1151 -38.46 10.91 -24.21
C TRP A 1151 -37.82 11.70 -23.08
N ALA A 1152 -38.33 11.58 -21.87
CA ALA A 1152 -37.74 12.18 -20.69
C ALA A 1152 -37.66 11.15 -19.57
N VAL A 1153 -36.57 11.21 -18.80
CA VAL A 1153 -36.44 10.40 -17.58
C VAL A 1153 -37.63 10.68 -16.64
N PRO A 1154 -38.10 9.66 -15.90
CA PRO A 1154 -39.09 9.83 -14.85
C PRO A 1154 -38.68 10.91 -13.82
N ASP A 1155 -39.68 11.53 -13.19
CA ASP A 1155 -39.45 12.50 -12.13
C ASP A 1155 -38.73 11.85 -10.94
N TYR A 1156 -37.96 12.64 -10.18
CA TYR A 1156 -37.31 12.26 -8.92
C TYR A 1156 -36.17 11.24 -9.02
N GLN A 1157 -35.75 10.83 -10.21
CA GLN A 1157 -34.60 9.93 -10.36
C GLN A 1157 -33.29 10.57 -9.90
N SER A 1158 -32.47 9.80 -9.20
CA SER A 1158 -31.09 10.09 -8.86
C SER A 1158 -30.20 10.17 -10.10
N ARG A 1159 -28.92 10.58 -9.93
CA ARG A 1159 -27.96 10.60 -11.04
C ARG A 1159 -27.69 9.18 -11.52
N GLU A 1160 -27.49 8.27 -10.58
CA GLU A 1160 -27.09 6.89 -10.82
C GLU A 1160 -28.19 6.13 -11.56
N GLU A 1161 -29.45 6.26 -11.15
CA GLU A 1161 -30.59 5.66 -11.87
C GLU A 1161 -30.70 6.13 -13.33
N LYS A 1162 -30.43 7.42 -13.59
CA LYS A 1162 -30.44 7.98 -14.95
C LYS A 1162 -29.31 7.42 -15.81
N LEU A 1163 -28.11 7.27 -15.24
CA LEU A 1163 -26.93 6.73 -15.93
C LEU A 1163 -27.09 5.25 -16.23
N THR A 1164 -27.56 4.44 -15.26
CA THR A 1164 -27.90 3.04 -15.51
C THR A 1164 -28.97 2.91 -16.59
N GLY A 1165 -30.01 3.75 -16.54
CA GLY A 1165 -31.10 3.71 -17.51
C GLY A 1165 -30.68 4.02 -18.95
N ILE A 1166 -29.75 4.97 -19.16
CA ILE A 1166 -29.27 5.34 -20.51
C ILE A 1166 -28.23 4.34 -21.05
N ASP A 1167 -27.48 3.65 -20.18
CA ASP A 1167 -26.48 2.67 -20.63
C ASP A 1167 -27.12 1.45 -21.32
N ASP A 1168 -28.23 0.96 -20.77
CA ASP A 1168 -29.00 -0.15 -21.34
C ASP A 1168 -29.91 0.29 -22.51
N ALA A 1169 -30.08 1.60 -22.73
CA ALA A 1169 -30.96 2.14 -23.74
C ALA A 1169 -30.41 1.94 -25.17
N ARG A 1170 -31.33 1.70 -26.11
CA ARG A 1170 -31.14 1.67 -27.57
C ARG A 1170 -32.28 2.44 -28.21
N LEU A 1171 -32.17 2.92 -29.45
CA LEU A 1171 -33.27 3.68 -30.06
C LEU A 1171 -34.56 2.85 -30.14
N SER A 1172 -34.44 1.53 -30.30
CA SER A 1172 -35.58 0.61 -30.32
C SER A 1172 -36.19 0.30 -28.95
N THR A 1173 -35.46 0.48 -27.84
CA THR A 1173 -35.94 0.13 -26.49
C THR A 1173 -36.48 1.31 -25.72
N VAL A 1174 -36.05 2.53 -26.06
CA VAL A 1174 -36.58 3.75 -25.45
C VAL A 1174 -38.04 3.94 -25.87
N PRO A 1175 -38.98 4.17 -24.93
CA PRO A 1175 -40.39 4.35 -25.24
C PRO A 1175 -40.66 5.77 -25.75
N TRP A 1176 -40.20 6.06 -26.97
CA TRP A 1176 -40.35 7.36 -27.61
C TRP A 1176 -41.80 7.77 -27.75
N ARG A 1177 -42.08 9.03 -27.41
CA ARG A 1177 -43.34 9.69 -27.76
C ARG A 1177 -43.11 10.52 -29.01
N GLU A 1178 -43.82 10.22 -30.08
CA GLU A 1178 -43.84 11.07 -31.27
C GLU A 1178 -44.57 12.39 -30.96
N ILE A 1179 -43.98 13.50 -31.36
CA ILE A 1179 -44.46 14.85 -31.09
C ILE A 1179 -44.77 15.54 -32.41
N THR A 1180 -45.96 16.13 -32.51
CA THR A 1180 -46.28 17.09 -33.55
C THR A 1180 -46.11 18.50 -32.97
N PRO A 1181 -45.14 19.30 -33.42
CA PRO A 1181 -45.00 20.69 -32.98
C PRO A 1181 -46.27 21.50 -33.27
N ASN A 1182 -46.64 22.43 -32.38
CA ASN A 1182 -47.71 23.39 -32.66
C ASN A 1182 -47.18 24.57 -33.49
N GLU A 1183 -48.07 25.46 -33.96
CA GLU A 1183 -47.68 26.65 -34.75
C GLU A 1183 -46.70 27.57 -34.02
N ALA A 1184 -46.79 27.63 -32.69
CA ALA A 1184 -45.88 28.41 -31.86
C ALA A 1184 -44.48 27.79 -31.69
N GLY A 1185 -44.24 26.60 -32.24
CA GLY A 1185 -42.96 25.88 -32.13
C GLY A 1185 -42.76 25.18 -30.79
N ASP A 1186 -43.80 24.94 -29.99
CA ASP A 1186 -43.73 24.19 -28.74
C ASP A 1186 -43.70 22.68 -29.02
N TRP A 1187 -42.71 21.96 -28.47
CA TRP A 1187 -42.61 20.50 -28.57
C TRP A 1187 -43.29 19.81 -27.39
N ILE A 1188 -43.02 20.28 -26.19
CA ILE A 1188 -43.64 19.81 -24.95
C ILE A 1188 -44.43 20.95 -24.32
N ASN A 1189 -45.26 20.63 -23.31
CA ASN A 1189 -46.04 21.62 -22.56
C ASN A 1189 -46.86 22.58 -23.45
N GLN A 1190 -47.36 22.07 -24.59
CA GLN A 1190 -48.00 22.88 -25.63
C GLN A 1190 -49.17 23.69 -25.07
N ARG A 1191 -49.17 24.98 -25.40
CA ARG A 1191 -50.24 25.91 -25.05
C ARG A 1191 -51.54 25.54 -25.76
N SER A 1192 -52.67 25.87 -25.14
CA SER A 1192 -53.98 25.77 -25.78
C SER A 1192 -54.27 27.04 -26.58
N GLU A 1193 -54.68 26.88 -27.85
CA GLU A 1193 -55.10 27.99 -28.73
C GLU A 1193 -56.27 28.81 -28.15
N ASN A 1194 -57.06 28.22 -27.24
CA ASN A 1194 -58.12 28.93 -26.54
C ASN A 1194 -57.60 30.10 -25.69
N PHE A 1195 -56.32 30.08 -25.29
CA PHE A 1195 -55.75 31.15 -24.48
C PHE A 1195 -55.69 32.48 -25.24
N ASP A 1196 -55.44 32.44 -26.55
CA ASP A 1196 -55.32 33.64 -27.39
C ASP A 1196 -56.67 34.33 -27.65
N ALA A 1197 -57.79 33.65 -27.33
CA ALA A 1197 -59.12 34.24 -27.37
C ALA A 1197 -59.40 35.17 -26.17
N PHE A 1198 -58.63 35.08 -25.08
CA PHE A 1198 -58.81 35.93 -23.91
C PHE A 1198 -58.21 37.34 -24.12
N PRO A 1199 -58.85 38.41 -23.60
CA PRO A 1199 -58.29 39.74 -23.68
C PRO A 1199 -56.90 39.83 -22.99
N PRO A 1200 -55.87 40.39 -23.65
CA PRO A 1200 -54.54 40.47 -23.06
C PRO A 1200 -54.52 41.40 -21.84
N ILE A 1201 -53.80 41.01 -20.79
CA ILE A 1201 -53.64 41.85 -19.59
C ILE A 1201 -52.88 43.13 -19.93
N GLY A 1202 -51.83 43.05 -20.75
CA GLY A 1202 -51.04 44.19 -21.22
C GLY A 1202 -50.33 43.85 -22.52
N ASN A 1203 -50.27 44.79 -23.46
CA ASN A 1203 -49.52 44.64 -24.70
C ASN A 1203 -48.80 45.95 -25.08
N LYS A 1204 -47.56 45.84 -25.56
CA LYS A 1204 -46.77 46.96 -26.10
C LYS A 1204 -46.93 47.12 -27.61
N ASN A 1205 -47.40 46.09 -28.31
CA ASN A 1205 -47.68 46.13 -29.74
C ASN A 1205 -49.00 46.90 -29.98
N LYS A 1206 -48.91 48.04 -30.68
CA LYS A 1206 -50.06 48.93 -30.92
C LYS A 1206 -50.97 48.46 -32.06
N ASN A 1207 -50.59 47.38 -32.75
CA ASN A 1207 -51.25 46.91 -33.97
C ASN A 1207 -52.14 45.67 -33.75
N GLU A 1208 -52.33 45.22 -32.50
CA GLU A 1208 -53.22 44.09 -32.20
C GLU A 1208 -54.70 44.49 -32.16
N SER A 1209 -55.55 43.56 -32.61
CA SER A 1209 -56.98 43.77 -32.81
C SER A 1209 -57.80 43.80 -31.50
N GLN A 1210 -57.25 43.30 -30.39
CA GLN A 1210 -57.92 43.30 -29.08
C GLN A 1210 -57.28 44.32 -28.12
N PRO A 1211 -58.06 45.21 -27.48
CA PRO A 1211 -57.53 46.18 -26.53
C PRO A 1211 -57.07 45.49 -25.23
N PRO A 1212 -55.87 45.80 -24.70
CA PRO A 1212 -55.42 45.23 -23.43
C PRO A 1212 -56.16 45.83 -22.23
N ILE A 1213 -56.24 45.06 -21.14
CA ILE A 1213 -56.82 45.53 -19.86
C ILE A 1213 -56.03 46.71 -19.30
N PHE A 1214 -54.70 46.62 -19.29
CA PHE A 1214 -53.78 47.67 -18.84
C PHE A 1214 -53.01 48.25 -20.02
N ARG A 1215 -53.12 49.58 -20.20
CA ARG A 1215 -52.42 50.32 -21.27
C ARG A 1215 -50.93 50.55 -20.99
N LEU A 1216 -50.54 50.54 -19.72
CA LEU A 1216 -49.18 50.81 -19.27
C LEU A 1216 -48.79 49.78 -18.21
N PHE A 1217 -47.61 49.20 -18.38
CA PHE A 1217 -47.00 48.27 -17.44
C PHE A 1217 -45.48 48.34 -17.59
N SER A 1218 -44.76 47.95 -16.54
CA SER A 1218 -43.30 47.86 -16.53
C SER A 1218 -42.83 46.57 -15.89
N ALA A 1219 -41.61 46.15 -16.21
CA ALA A 1219 -40.91 45.14 -15.41
C ALA A 1219 -40.47 45.76 -14.06
N GLY A 1220 -40.04 44.91 -13.13
CA GLY A 1220 -39.37 45.38 -11.90
C GLY A 1220 -38.05 46.11 -12.21
N LEU A 1221 -37.60 46.95 -11.28
CA LEU A 1221 -36.33 47.64 -11.41
C LEU A 1221 -35.17 46.62 -11.42
N LYS A 1222 -34.30 46.69 -12.43
CA LYS A 1222 -33.12 45.82 -12.56
C LYS A 1222 -31.86 46.67 -12.41
N THR A 1223 -31.18 46.56 -11.27
CA THR A 1223 -30.00 47.40 -10.99
C THR A 1223 -28.71 46.81 -11.57
N ASN A 1224 -28.66 45.48 -11.75
CA ASN A 1224 -27.45 44.69 -12.07
C ASN A 1224 -26.32 44.85 -11.03
N ARG A 1225 -26.62 45.37 -9.83
CA ARG A 1225 -25.68 45.60 -8.73
C ARG A 1225 -26.42 45.66 -7.39
N ASP A 1226 -27.32 44.70 -7.17
CA ASP A 1226 -28.28 44.75 -6.06
C ASP A 1226 -27.59 44.93 -4.69
N ALA A 1227 -26.44 44.31 -4.46
CA ALA A 1227 -25.67 44.48 -3.22
C ALA A 1227 -25.25 45.93 -2.91
N TRP A 1228 -25.20 46.82 -3.90
CA TRP A 1228 -24.93 48.25 -3.73
C TRP A 1228 -26.20 49.10 -3.68
N CYS A 1229 -27.28 48.64 -4.32
CA CYS A 1229 -28.53 49.41 -4.46
C CYS A 1229 -29.57 49.08 -3.38
N TYR A 1230 -29.53 47.86 -2.85
CA TYR A 1230 -30.43 47.34 -1.83
C TYR A 1230 -29.57 46.74 -0.70
N GLY A 1231 -29.31 47.56 0.32
CA GLY A 1231 -28.58 47.19 1.53
C GLY A 1231 -29.50 46.83 2.68
#